data_AF-A0A937X3S4-F1
#
_entry.id   AF-A0A937X3S4-F1
#
_cell.length_a   1.000
_cell.length_b   1.000
_cell.length_c   1.000
_cell.angle_alpha   90.00
_cell.angle_beta   90.00
_cell.angle_gamma   90.00
#
_symmetry.space_group_name_H-M   'P 1'
#
loop_
_entity.id
_entity.type
_entity.pdbx_description
1 polymer ?
#
loop_
_entity_poly.entity_id
_entity_poly.type
_entity_poly.pdbx_seq_one_letter_code
_entity_poly.pdbx_strand_id
1 'polypeptide(L)'
;MPGGWEFAIDVGGTFTDVVARAPDGTLRTLKILSSGVFKGTVAAAGTGWLRDSARAIDPPRFWIGAEFRLIGSGGAILARREVRSAMAGTLRLDEPCGGLEPGAPYELAFPGAEAPTLAIRYLLGLGAANAFPRVVLKLGTTRGTNALLTRRGARTALIAPRGFGDFLRIGNQDRPRLFDLAIRKPEALFGTAVEIKGRLDAAGRECDALDSAEIVAVLKDLQKDGFESLAVCLLHATANPGHERRVSDLAAGFGFRNISLSSDVSHHEKIVARGDTTVLDAYLNPVLREYVAGIRAAIGPKARFQAMTSMGGLVAAETFRGRDCLLSGPAGGVAGYGEAARAAGYTRAIGFDMGGTSTDVSRWDGRPALEFEAEKAGVRVSAPMLAIETVAAGGGSICWFDGVKLAVGPQSAGADPGPACYGRGGPLTVTDINLVLGRLPAGLFPFPLDTRAPVDRMSELVEAIAASHACKRYTIEELARGFLAVANAHMVRAIRSISIAKGYDPSDHVLVAFGGAAGQHACAIAADLGMRTILAHPLAGVMSAFGIGRAAVRRVKSAAVHAAYSEEAVKGLESVFFDLEKAATDEVLADGVSRKQLTKPLRSLDIRYRGVDRPLTVPEEPGSTYADAYERQHRRLFGYTHAGRPLEIVAATVLAQAEPPEGPGSFPRTDFPPGHRIPGPAIISEPYATLVVDPGWVAEVTDRGDIILTASAPESASASESESASASDPASDNPDPVQLEIFNNHFASIAEQMGTVLRRTAGSTNVKERLDFSCALFTREGKLVV
;
A
#
# COMPACT_ATOMS: atom_id res chain seq x y z
N MET A 1 -5.35 34.00 10.38
CA MET A 1 -4.59 34.26 9.14
C MET A 1 -5.26 33.48 8.03
N PRO A 2 -5.51 34.04 6.83
CA PRO A 2 -5.87 33.21 5.68
C PRO A 2 -4.75 32.19 5.47
N GLY A 3 -5.10 30.91 5.39
CA GLY A 3 -4.16 29.78 5.48
C GLY A 3 -3.11 29.80 4.38
N GLY A 4 -1.86 29.41 4.69
CA GLY A 4 -0.84 29.20 3.68
C GLY A 4 -1.16 27.99 2.79
N TRP A 5 -0.32 27.71 1.80
CA TRP A 5 -0.47 26.53 0.96
C TRP A 5 -0.35 25.24 1.78
N GLU A 6 -1.23 24.28 1.51
CA GLU A 6 -1.15 22.92 2.03
C GLU A 6 -0.92 21.93 0.89
N PHE A 7 -0.04 20.97 1.09
CA PHE A 7 0.29 19.92 0.15
C PHE A 7 0.10 18.57 0.82
N ALA A 8 -0.66 17.70 0.18
CA ALA A 8 -0.73 16.28 0.49
C ALA A 8 -0.14 15.50 -0.67
N ILE A 9 0.87 14.68 -0.38
CA ILE A 9 1.68 14.01 -1.39
C ILE A 9 1.77 12.54 -1.04
N ASP A 10 1.48 11.68 -2.02
CA ASP A 10 1.79 10.26 -1.93
C ASP A 10 2.92 9.91 -2.90
N VAL A 11 4.01 9.34 -2.39
CA VAL A 11 5.17 8.91 -3.19
C VAL A 11 5.09 7.40 -3.39
N GLY A 12 4.50 7.00 -4.51
CA GLY A 12 4.45 5.62 -4.97
C GLY A 12 5.73 5.17 -5.70
N GLY A 13 5.76 3.91 -6.11
CA GLY A 13 6.92 3.34 -6.83
C GLY A 13 7.11 3.91 -8.24
N THR A 14 6.02 4.23 -8.94
CA THR A 14 6.05 4.75 -10.33
C THR A 14 5.75 6.25 -10.38
N PHE A 15 4.70 6.68 -9.68
CA PHE A 15 4.20 8.06 -9.69
C PHE A 15 4.16 8.66 -8.28
N THR A 16 4.33 9.97 -8.23
CA THR A 16 4.09 10.82 -7.07
C THR A 16 2.83 11.64 -7.32
N ASP A 17 1.84 11.44 -6.45
CA ASP A 17 0.53 12.05 -6.53
C ASP A 17 0.46 13.24 -5.59
N VAL A 18 -0.04 14.37 -6.06
CA VAL A 18 -0.11 15.61 -5.29
C VAL A 18 -1.50 16.20 -5.34
N VAL A 19 -2.02 16.51 -4.16
CA VAL A 19 -3.18 17.39 -3.97
C VAL A 19 -2.73 18.58 -3.15
N ALA A 20 -2.83 19.77 -3.74
CA ALA A 20 -2.50 21.03 -3.10
C ALA A 20 -3.76 21.84 -2.84
N ARG A 21 -3.84 22.48 -1.67
CA ARG A 21 -4.85 23.47 -1.34
C ARG A 21 -4.20 24.84 -1.31
N ALA A 22 -4.65 25.72 -2.19
CA ALA A 22 -4.23 27.10 -2.24
C ALA A 22 -4.83 27.92 -1.06
N PRO A 23 -4.26 29.10 -0.74
CA PRO A 23 -4.77 29.97 0.34
C PRO A 23 -6.24 30.39 0.22
N ASP A 24 -6.76 30.46 -1.01
CA ASP A 24 -8.17 30.74 -1.34
C ASP A 24 -9.07 29.51 -1.18
N GLY A 25 -8.50 28.35 -0.86
CA GLY A 25 -9.18 27.07 -0.70
C GLY A 25 -9.32 26.25 -1.98
N THR A 26 -8.88 26.76 -3.14
CA THR A 26 -8.90 26.02 -4.40
C THR A 26 -7.96 24.82 -4.35
N LEU A 27 -8.43 23.69 -4.85
CA LEU A 27 -7.61 22.49 -5.00
C LEU A 27 -6.88 22.50 -6.35
N ARG A 28 -5.62 22.08 -6.34
CA ARG A 28 -4.82 21.79 -7.53
C ARG A 28 -4.24 20.39 -7.41
N THR A 29 -4.16 19.69 -8.52
CA THR A 29 -3.63 18.33 -8.55
C THR A 29 -2.49 18.22 -9.54
N LEU A 30 -1.52 17.38 -9.22
CA LEU A 30 -0.37 17.11 -10.07
C LEU A 30 0.05 15.65 -9.88
N LYS A 31 0.35 14.96 -10.97
CA LYS A 31 0.93 13.63 -10.97
C LYS A 31 2.22 13.65 -11.78
N ILE A 32 3.33 13.26 -11.15
CA ILE A 32 4.66 13.22 -11.80
C ILE A 32 5.31 11.86 -11.58
N LEU A 33 6.35 11.53 -12.35
CA LEU A 33 7.13 10.32 -12.11
C LEU A 33 7.89 10.45 -10.79
N SER A 34 7.90 9.37 -9.99
CA SER A 34 8.64 9.32 -8.71
C SER A 34 10.15 9.44 -8.89
N SER A 35 10.66 9.22 -10.11
CA SER A 35 12.06 9.50 -10.47
C SER A 35 12.41 10.98 -10.53
N GLY A 36 11.42 11.88 -10.47
CA GLY A 36 11.61 13.33 -10.64
C GLY A 36 11.89 13.75 -12.09
N VAL A 37 11.72 12.84 -13.04
CA VAL A 37 11.93 13.08 -14.47
C VAL A 37 10.61 13.47 -15.15
N PHE A 38 10.66 14.48 -16.02
CA PHE A 38 9.54 14.86 -16.88
C PHE A 38 9.85 14.52 -18.33
N LYS A 39 9.05 13.62 -18.90
CA LYS A 39 9.16 13.23 -20.31
C LYS A 39 8.50 14.29 -21.21
N GLY A 40 9.03 14.46 -22.41
CA GLY A 40 8.48 15.35 -23.43
C GLY A 40 8.82 14.87 -24.84
N THR A 41 8.24 15.53 -25.84
CA THR A 41 8.51 15.25 -27.25
C THR A 41 8.75 16.55 -27.99
N VAL A 42 9.78 16.59 -28.82
CA VAL A 42 10.08 17.77 -29.63
C VAL A 42 8.94 17.96 -30.65
N ALA A 43 8.24 19.09 -30.58
CA ALA A 43 7.23 19.46 -31.58
C ALA A 43 7.88 20.23 -32.74
N ALA A 44 8.84 21.11 -32.43
CA ALA A 44 9.67 21.83 -33.39
C ALA A 44 11.02 22.17 -32.75
N ALA A 45 12.06 22.36 -33.55
CA ALA A 45 13.37 22.76 -33.04
C ALA A 45 14.13 23.61 -34.04
N GLY A 46 15.17 24.28 -33.54
CA GLY A 46 16.17 25.00 -34.33
C GLY A 46 17.51 25.01 -33.59
N THR A 47 18.45 25.83 -34.04
CA THR A 47 19.79 25.88 -33.45
C THR A 47 19.73 26.36 -31.99
N GLY A 48 19.99 25.45 -31.05
CA GLY A 48 20.03 25.74 -29.61
C GLY A 48 18.68 25.90 -28.93
N TRP A 49 17.57 25.55 -29.59
CA TRP A 49 16.24 25.63 -28.98
C TRP A 49 15.29 24.54 -29.49
N LEU A 50 14.29 24.21 -28.67
CA LEU A 50 13.18 23.34 -29.03
C LEU A 50 11.85 23.91 -28.50
N ARG A 51 10.76 23.47 -29.10
CA ARG A 51 9.39 23.75 -28.68
C ARG A 51 8.66 22.45 -28.42
N ASP A 52 7.96 22.39 -27.31
CA ASP A 52 7.03 21.34 -26.93
C ASP A 52 5.71 22.00 -26.53
N SER A 53 4.66 21.74 -27.31
CA SER A 53 3.33 22.33 -27.09
C SER A 53 2.70 21.84 -25.78
N ALA A 54 3.00 20.62 -25.32
CA ALA A 54 2.47 20.10 -24.07
C ALA A 54 3.00 20.89 -22.86
N ARG A 55 4.20 21.48 -22.97
CA ARG A 55 4.82 22.31 -21.93
C ARG A 55 4.40 23.77 -21.97
N ALA A 56 3.46 24.15 -22.84
CA ALA A 56 2.94 25.51 -22.87
C ALA A 56 2.19 25.89 -21.58
N ILE A 57 1.66 24.89 -20.87
CA ILE A 57 0.95 25.05 -19.59
C ILE A 57 1.90 25.06 -18.38
N ASP A 58 3.19 24.76 -18.57
CA ASP A 58 4.17 24.70 -17.49
C ASP A 58 4.40 26.10 -16.90
N PRO A 59 4.71 26.21 -15.59
CA PRO A 59 4.95 27.51 -14.99
C PRO A 59 6.11 28.25 -15.69
N PRO A 60 5.94 29.56 -15.97
CA PRO A 60 6.97 30.33 -16.66
C PRO A 60 8.32 30.25 -15.94
N ARG A 61 9.41 30.05 -16.71
CA ARG A 61 10.80 30.00 -16.20
C ARG A 61 11.11 28.84 -15.25
N PHE A 62 10.17 27.92 -15.01
CA PHE A 62 10.38 26.80 -14.09
C PHE A 62 11.59 25.94 -14.46
N TRP A 63 11.73 25.61 -15.76
CA TRP A 63 12.78 24.72 -16.25
C TRP A 63 14.18 25.33 -16.34
N ILE A 64 14.39 26.59 -15.97
CA ILE A 64 15.74 27.19 -16.02
C ILE A 64 16.66 26.45 -15.03
N GLY A 65 17.80 25.98 -15.52
CA GLY A 65 18.76 25.15 -14.78
C GLY A 65 18.43 23.66 -14.75
N ALA A 66 17.36 23.22 -15.41
CA ALA A 66 17.08 21.79 -15.57
C ALA A 66 18.08 21.14 -16.53
N GLU A 67 18.44 19.89 -16.24
CA GLU A 67 19.17 19.03 -17.18
C GLU A 67 18.19 18.51 -18.23
N PHE A 68 18.47 18.84 -19.49
CA PHE A 68 17.82 18.29 -20.67
C PHE A 68 18.59 17.06 -21.16
N ARG A 69 17.88 15.97 -21.42
CA ARG A 69 18.44 14.72 -21.96
C ARG A 69 17.70 14.32 -23.22
N LEU A 70 18.41 14.25 -24.35
CA LEU A 70 17.85 13.70 -25.59
C LEU A 70 17.89 12.17 -25.52
N ILE A 71 16.76 11.52 -25.80
CA ILE A 71 16.63 10.06 -25.68
C ILE A 71 16.59 9.43 -27.08
N GLY A 72 17.43 8.42 -27.29
CA GLY A 72 17.50 7.64 -28.52
C GLY A 72 16.68 6.35 -28.46
N SER A 73 16.76 5.56 -29.52
CA SER A 73 16.15 4.23 -29.57
C SER A 73 16.65 3.34 -28.43
N GLY A 74 15.73 2.60 -27.80
CA GLY A 74 16.05 1.75 -26.64
C GLY A 74 16.39 2.51 -25.35
N GLY A 75 16.18 3.83 -25.27
CA GLY A 75 16.32 4.61 -24.04
C GLY A 75 17.72 5.18 -23.77
N ALA A 76 18.66 5.07 -24.70
CA ALA A 76 20.00 5.63 -24.54
C ALA A 76 19.99 7.16 -24.52
N ILE A 77 20.79 7.79 -23.65
CA ILE A 77 20.94 9.25 -23.61
C ILE A 77 21.91 9.68 -24.72
N LEU A 78 21.40 10.34 -25.76
CA LEU A 78 22.18 10.82 -26.91
C LEU A 78 22.91 12.14 -26.63
N ALA A 79 22.31 13.01 -25.82
CA ALA A 79 22.90 14.31 -25.46
C ALA A 79 22.40 14.76 -24.08
N ARG A 80 23.23 15.53 -23.37
CA ARG A 80 22.88 16.24 -22.13
C ARG A 80 23.15 17.73 -22.29
N ARG A 81 22.20 18.57 -21.88
CA ARG A 81 22.27 20.03 -21.97
C ARG A 81 21.64 20.68 -20.74
N GLU A 82 21.92 21.96 -20.51
CA GLU A 82 21.25 22.75 -19.48
C GLU A 82 20.23 23.69 -20.13
N VAL A 83 19.03 23.77 -19.55
CA VAL A 83 18.01 24.72 -20.01
C VAL A 83 18.34 26.13 -19.49
N ARG A 84 18.64 27.07 -20.39
CA ARG A 84 18.95 28.47 -20.08
C ARG A 84 17.73 29.38 -20.05
N SER A 85 16.67 29.02 -20.78
CA SER A 85 15.42 29.78 -20.84
C SER A 85 14.26 28.84 -21.11
N ALA A 86 13.11 29.09 -20.46
CA ALA A 86 11.89 28.33 -20.63
C ALA A 86 10.66 29.23 -20.58
N MET A 87 9.92 29.32 -21.71
CA MET A 87 8.73 30.16 -21.80
C MET A 87 7.75 29.61 -22.85
N ALA A 88 6.48 29.45 -22.47
CA ALA A 88 5.39 29.02 -23.36
C ALA A 88 5.75 27.79 -24.22
N GLY A 89 6.27 26.74 -23.58
CA GLY A 89 6.70 25.50 -24.24
C GLY A 89 8.01 25.59 -25.03
N THR A 90 8.65 26.75 -25.12
CA THR A 90 9.95 26.91 -25.79
C THR A 90 11.09 26.81 -24.78
N LEU A 91 12.01 25.88 -25.00
CA LEU A 91 13.22 25.68 -24.20
C LEU A 91 14.44 26.09 -25.02
N ARG A 92 15.32 26.93 -24.45
CA ARG A 92 16.64 27.20 -25.01
C ARG A 92 17.70 26.47 -24.20
N LEU A 93 18.59 25.80 -24.91
CA LEU A 93 19.68 25.02 -24.35
C LEU A 93 20.94 25.89 -24.26
N ASP A 94 21.85 25.53 -23.36
CA ASP A 94 23.16 26.15 -23.21
C ASP A 94 24.05 25.97 -24.45
N GLU A 95 23.97 24.80 -25.08
CA GLU A 95 24.66 24.49 -26.33
C GLU A 95 23.73 23.76 -27.31
N PRO A 96 23.90 23.97 -28.64
CA PRO A 96 23.21 23.15 -29.63
C PRO A 96 23.52 21.65 -29.46
N CYS A 97 22.56 20.78 -29.78
CA CYS A 97 22.76 19.35 -29.91
C CYS A 97 22.05 18.83 -31.17
N GLY A 98 22.68 17.87 -31.87
CA GLY A 98 22.07 17.19 -33.01
C GLY A 98 20.95 16.23 -32.58
N GLY A 99 20.11 15.81 -33.54
CA GLY A 99 19.02 14.86 -33.30
C GLY A 99 17.73 15.47 -32.70
N LEU A 100 17.62 16.79 -32.66
CA LEU A 100 16.38 17.50 -32.28
C LEU A 100 15.41 17.56 -33.47
N GLU A 101 14.83 16.43 -33.84
CA GLU A 101 13.81 16.34 -34.88
C GLU A 101 12.40 16.28 -34.29
N PRO A 102 11.35 16.75 -35.00
CA PRO A 102 9.97 16.57 -34.54
C PRO A 102 9.67 15.09 -34.25
N GLY A 103 9.12 14.81 -33.06
CA GLY A 103 8.88 13.45 -32.57
C GLY A 103 10.01 12.88 -31.71
N ALA A 104 11.19 13.52 -31.64
CA ALA A 104 12.28 13.05 -30.80
C ALA A 104 11.91 13.13 -29.29
N PRO A 105 12.06 12.03 -28.53
CA PRO A 105 11.76 12.03 -27.10
C PRO A 105 12.89 12.69 -26.31
N TYR A 106 12.53 13.40 -25.24
CA TYR A 106 13.49 13.99 -24.32
C TYR A 106 12.99 13.92 -22.87
N GLU A 107 13.92 14.12 -21.94
CA GLU A 107 13.67 14.17 -20.51
C GLU A 107 14.22 15.46 -19.90
N LEU A 108 13.48 16.01 -18.93
CA LEU A 108 13.94 17.09 -18.06
C LEU A 108 14.06 16.57 -16.62
N ALA A 109 15.15 16.90 -15.95
CA ALA A 109 15.36 16.56 -14.56
C ALA A 109 16.10 17.68 -13.82
N PHE A 110 15.85 17.80 -12.51
CA PHE A 110 16.69 18.57 -11.61
C PHE A 110 17.53 17.60 -10.78
N PRO A 111 18.83 17.44 -11.07
CA PRO A 111 19.68 16.50 -10.34
C PRO A 111 19.61 16.70 -8.82
N GLY A 112 19.35 15.63 -8.09
CA GLY A 112 19.25 15.64 -6.62
C GLY A 112 17.93 16.18 -6.05
N ALA A 113 16.97 16.62 -6.89
CA ALA A 113 15.66 17.03 -6.42
C ALA A 113 14.74 15.82 -6.21
N GLU A 114 14.21 15.69 -4.99
CA GLU A 114 13.20 14.67 -4.68
C GLU A 114 11.84 15.07 -5.25
N ALA A 115 11.09 14.09 -5.78
CA ALA A 115 9.80 14.31 -6.45
C ALA A 115 8.80 15.17 -5.65
N PRO A 116 8.62 14.99 -4.32
CA PRO A 116 7.74 15.86 -3.53
C PRO A 116 8.14 17.34 -3.60
N THR A 117 9.43 17.63 -3.47
CA THR A 117 9.94 19.00 -3.49
C THR A 117 9.78 19.64 -4.87
N LEU A 118 9.99 18.84 -5.91
CA LEU A 118 9.85 19.26 -7.30
C LEU A 118 8.38 19.57 -7.64
N ALA A 119 7.44 18.72 -7.20
CA ALA A 119 6.01 18.93 -7.38
C ALA A 119 5.51 20.20 -6.68
N ILE A 120 5.97 20.46 -5.45
CA ILE A 120 5.62 21.69 -4.72
C ILE A 120 6.15 22.92 -5.48
N ARG A 121 7.42 22.89 -5.95
CA ARG A 121 7.99 23.99 -6.74
C ARG A 121 7.19 24.23 -8.01
N TYR A 122 6.81 23.16 -8.72
CA TYR A 122 6.02 23.24 -9.95
C TYR A 122 4.67 23.93 -9.68
N LEU A 123 3.91 23.47 -8.69
CA LEU A 123 2.59 24.05 -8.37
C LEU A 123 2.65 25.51 -7.89
N LEU A 124 3.76 25.90 -7.26
CA LEU A 124 4.01 27.28 -6.83
C LEU A 124 4.65 28.16 -7.91
N GLY A 125 5.05 27.59 -9.05
CA GLY A 125 5.80 28.30 -10.10
C GLY A 125 7.17 28.80 -9.67
N LEU A 126 7.84 28.06 -8.76
CA LEU A 126 9.16 28.42 -8.23
C LEU A 126 10.27 27.75 -9.04
N GLY A 127 11.24 28.52 -9.51
CA GLY A 127 12.49 27.98 -10.06
C GLY A 127 13.38 27.35 -8.98
N ALA A 128 14.41 26.62 -9.40
CA ALA A 128 15.29 25.88 -8.48
C ALA A 128 15.96 26.77 -7.41
N ALA A 129 16.33 28.00 -7.77
CA ALA A 129 17.00 28.95 -6.87
C ALA A 129 16.06 29.68 -5.89
N ASN A 130 14.74 29.59 -6.08
CA ASN A 130 13.80 30.31 -5.22
C ASN A 130 13.57 29.57 -3.90
N ALA A 131 13.51 30.32 -2.79
CA ALA A 131 13.14 29.75 -1.49
C ALA A 131 11.64 29.41 -1.42
N PHE A 132 11.29 28.37 -0.67
CA PHE A 132 9.89 28.02 -0.45
C PHE A 132 9.20 29.04 0.47
N PRO A 133 7.92 29.37 0.22
CA PRO A 133 7.09 30.05 1.19
C PRO A 133 6.77 29.12 2.38
N ARG A 134 6.06 29.64 3.39
CA ARG A 134 5.52 28.80 4.46
C ARG A 134 4.46 27.86 3.87
N VAL A 135 4.70 26.55 3.99
CA VAL A 135 3.79 25.50 3.53
C VAL A 135 3.49 24.50 4.63
N VAL A 136 2.36 23.82 4.52
CA VAL A 136 2.07 22.59 5.25
C VAL A 136 2.26 21.42 4.28
N LEU A 137 3.10 20.45 4.64
CA LEU A 137 3.34 19.24 3.87
C LEU A 137 2.87 18.03 4.67
N LYS A 138 2.02 17.21 4.07
CA LYS A 138 1.60 15.88 4.54
C LYS A 138 2.08 14.87 3.50
N LEU A 139 2.87 13.87 3.92
CA LEU A 139 3.54 12.96 3.01
C LEU A 139 3.27 11.49 3.35
N GLY A 140 2.79 10.71 2.39
CA GLY A 140 2.89 9.25 2.35
C GLY A 140 4.08 8.85 1.48
N THR A 141 4.78 7.77 1.84
CA THR A 141 5.94 7.34 1.07
C THR A 141 6.18 5.83 1.11
N THR A 142 6.51 5.27 -0.04
CA THR A 142 6.94 3.88 -0.19
C THR A 142 8.45 3.69 0.06
N ARG A 143 9.21 4.74 0.45
CA ARG A 143 10.67 4.65 0.62
C ARG A 143 11.11 3.54 1.57
N GLY A 144 10.43 3.42 2.72
CA GLY A 144 10.71 2.35 3.70
C GLY A 144 10.35 0.96 3.17
N THR A 145 9.18 0.82 2.55
CA THR A 145 8.75 -0.44 1.91
C THR A 145 9.73 -0.88 0.81
N ASN A 146 10.20 0.05 -0.04
CA ASN A 146 11.16 -0.24 -1.11
C ASN A 146 12.53 -0.63 -0.55
N ALA A 147 13.01 0.05 0.50
CA ALA A 147 14.25 -0.32 1.18
C ALA A 147 14.17 -1.73 1.79
N LEU A 148 13.02 -2.10 2.36
CA LEU A 148 12.77 -3.44 2.87
C LEU A 148 12.78 -4.50 1.76
N LEU A 149 12.03 -4.28 0.68
CA LEU A 149 11.93 -5.21 -0.46
C LEU A 149 13.25 -5.41 -1.18
N THR A 150 14.04 -4.35 -1.34
CA THR A 150 15.34 -4.38 -2.05
C THR A 150 16.51 -4.74 -1.14
N ARG A 151 16.27 -4.96 0.16
CA ARG A 151 17.30 -5.20 1.18
C ARG A 151 18.37 -4.09 1.22
N ARG A 152 17.94 -2.82 1.12
CA ARG A 152 18.78 -1.61 1.13
C ARG A 152 18.54 -0.71 2.34
N GLY A 153 18.30 -1.30 3.51
CA GLY A 153 18.29 -0.58 4.78
C GLY A 153 19.68 -0.50 5.42
N ALA A 154 19.72 0.02 6.63
CA ALA A 154 20.97 0.25 7.36
C ALA A 154 21.61 -1.04 7.85
N ARG A 155 22.93 -0.99 8.05
CA ARG A 155 23.67 -2.10 8.65
C ARG A 155 23.37 -2.18 10.15
N THR A 156 22.46 -3.09 10.51
CA THR A 156 21.90 -3.22 11.86
C THR A 156 22.52 -4.39 12.63
N ALA A 157 22.84 -4.19 13.90
CA ALA A 157 23.18 -5.25 14.85
C ALA A 157 22.02 -5.51 15.83
N LEU A 158 21.81 -6.78 16.19
CA LEU A 158 20.87 -7.19 17.23
C LEU A 158 21.62 -7.37 18.55
N ILE A 159 21.18 -6.70 19.60
CA ILE A 159 21.60 -6.94 20.99
C ILE A 159 20.55 -7.86 21.63
N ALA A 160 20.97 -9.07 21.96
CA ALA A 160 20.15 -10.15 22.50
C ALA A 160 20.63 -10.53 23.91
N PRO A 161 19.78 -11.19 24.73
CA PRO A 161 20.23 -11.71 26.01
C PRO A 161 21.11 -12.95 25.77
N ARG A 162 22.07 -13.20 26.67
CA ARG A 162 22.98 -14.35 26.58
C ARG A 162 22.26 -15.69 26.46
N GLY A 163 22.74 -16.55 25.55
CA GLY A 163 22.13 -17.83 25.20
C GLY A 163 20.93 -17.74 24.25
N PHE A 164 20.61 -16.56 23.71
CA PHE A 164 19.51 -16.34 22.78
C PHE A 164 19.94 -15.74 21.44
N GLY A 165 21.22 -15.58 21.14
CA GLY A 165 21.71 -14.86 19.94
C GLY A 165 21.10 -15.32 18.60
N ASP A 166 20.67 -16.58 18.51
CA ASP A 166 20.06 -17.14 17.30
C ASP A 166 18.52 -17.15 17.31
N PHE A 167 17.84 -16.56 18.30
CA PHE A 167 16.37 -16.70 18.44
C PHE A 167 15.59 -16.24 17.20
N LEU A 168 16.03 -15.15 16.55
CA LEU A 168 15.43 -14.68 15.29
C LEU A 168 15.78 -15.55 14.09
N ARG A 169 16.99 -16.14 14.05
CA ARG A 169 17.38 -17.10 12.99
C ARG A 169 16.64 -18.42 13.11
N ILE A 170 16.29 -18.83 14.33
CA ILE A 170 15.46 -20.01 14.60
C ILE A 170 14.01 -19.72 14.19
N GLY A 171 13.48 -18.53 14.49
CA GLY A 171 12.13 -18.14 14.16
C GLY A 171 11.08 -18.97 14.91
N ASN A 172 9.93 -19.21 14.29
CA ASN A 172 8.88 -20.10 14.83
C ASN A 172 8.96 -21.54 14.29
N GLN A 173 9.98 -21.84 13.48
CA GLN A 173 10.14 -23.12 12.78
C GLN A 173 8.97 -23.46 11.86
N ASP A 174 8.26 -22.45 11.38
CA ASP A 174 7.19 -22.57 10.41
C ASP A 174 7.72 -23.04 9.04
N ARG A 175 6.90 -23.81 8.34
CA ARG A 175 7.20 -24.33 6.99
C ARG A 175 6.19 -23.78 6.00
N PRO A 176 6.38 -22.54 5.50
CA PRO A 176 5.41 -21.92 4.59
C PRO A 176 5.18 -22.73 3.32
N ARG A 177 6.17 -23.53 2.89
CA ARG A 177 6.02 -24.58 1.87
C ARG A 177 6.30 -25.93 2.51
N LEU A 178 5.24 -26.55 3.05
CA LEU A 178 5.32 -27.76 3.89
C LEU A 178 6.09 -28.91 3.23
N PHE A 179 5.99 -29.01 1.90
CA PHE A 179 6.55 -30.11 1.10
C PHE A 179 7.94 -29.81 0.49
N ASP A 180 8.48 -28.61 0.69
CA ASP A 180 9.85 -28.29 0.23
C ASP A 180 10.87 -29.10 1.04
N LEU A 181 11.62 -29.97 0.36
CA LEU A 181 12.72 -30.72 0.98
C LEU A 181 13.91 -29.83 1.33
N ALA A 182 14.09 -28.72 0.60
CA ALA A 182 15.15 -27.74 0.80
C ALA A 182 14.59 -26.42 1.36
N ILE A 183 14.39 -26.38 2.68
CA ILE A 183 13.85 -25.19 3.36
C ILE A 183 14.85 -24.03 3.24
N ARG A 184 14.42 -22.97 2.57
CA ARG A 184 15.17 -21.70 2.51
C ARG A 184 14.61 -20.75 3.55
N LYS A 185 15.41 -20.43 4.56
CA LYS A 185 15.05 -19.42 5.55
C LYS A 185 15.09 -18.02 4.92
N PRO A 186 14.20 -17.10 5.33
CA PRO A 186 14.32 -15.69 4.99
C PRO A 186 15.69 -15.14 5.43
N GLU A 187 16.23 -14.22 4.63
CA GLU A 187 17.45 -13.51 5.00
C GLU A 187 17.19 -12.58 6.18
N ALA A 188 18.08 -12.60 7.17
CA ALA A 188 17.97 -11.75 8.35
C ALA A 188 18.24 -10.29 7.98
N LEU A 189 17.45 -9.36 8.55
CA LEU A 189 17.66 -7.92 8.39
C LEU A 189 18.86 -7.38 9.19
N PHE A 190 19.39 -8.16 10.13
CA PHE A 190 20.54 -7.79 10.93
C PHE A 190 21.80 -8.54 10.45
N GLY A 191 22.95 -7.85 10.47
CA GLY A 191 24.22 -8.43 10.07
C GLY A 191 24.84 -9.35 11.12
N THR A 192 24.67 -9.01 12.40
CA THR A 192 25.17 -9.82 13.53
C THR A 192 24.26 -9.72 14.74
N ALA A 193 24.28 -10.76 15.58
CA ALA A 193 23.64 -10.76 16.89
C ALA A 193 24.73 -10.85 17.96
N VAL A 194 24.71 -9.92 18.91
CA VAL A 194 25.64 -9.89 20.04
C VAL A 194 24.85 -10.13 21.31
N GLU A 195 25.39 -11.00 22.15
CA GLU A 195 24.79 -11.38 23.41
C GLU A 195 25.35 -10.56 24.56
N ILE A 196 24.48 -10.09 25.46
CA ILE A 196 24.89 -9.39 26.68
C ILE A 196 24.39 -10.12 27.93
N LYS A 197 25.13 -9.97 29.03
CA LYS A 197 24.66 -10.40 30.36
C LYS A 197 23.50 -9.51 30.86
N GLY A 198 22.55 -10.15 31.52
CA GLY A 198 21.37 -9.53 32.14
C GLY A 198 20.13 -10.36 31.88
N ARG A 199 19.33 -10.58 32.92
CA ARG A 199 18.13 -11.42 32.84
C ARG A 199 17.05 -10.90 33.75
N LEU A 200 15.84 -10.86 33.21
CA LEU A 200 14.60 -10.62 33.95
C LEU A 200 13.78 -11.92 33.98
N ASP A 201 13.00 -12.13 35.04
CA ASP A 201 11.97 -13.17 35.05
C ASP A 201 10.67 -12.70 34.36
N ALA A 202 9.68 -13.59 34.28
CA ALA A 202 8.39 -13.29 33.64
C ALA A 202 7.60 -12.17 34.35
N ALA A 203 7.91 -11.85 35.61
CA ALA A 203 7.32 -10.75 36.35
C ALA A 203 8.12 -9.44 36.21
N GLY A 204 9.18 -9.43 35.40
CA GLY A 204 10.05 -8.26 35.18
C GLY A 204 11.04 -8.01 36.31
N ARG A 205 11.23 -8.95 37.24
CA ARG A 205 12.20 -8.84 38.33
C ARG A 205 13.58 -9.25 37.84
N GLU A 206 14.61 -8.54 38.31
CA GLU A 206 15.98 -8.82 37.92
C GLU A 206 16.48 -10.14 38.52
N CYS A 207 16.88 -11.07 37.66
CA CYS A 207 17.57 -12.31 38.03
C CYS A 207 19.09 -12.14 37.95
N ASP A 208 19.56 -11.52 36.86
CA ASP A 208 20.96 -11.22 36.62
C ASP A 208 21.10 -9.75 36.24
N ALA A 209 22.01 -9.03 36.91
CA ALA A 209 22.31 -7.65 36.58
C ALA A 209 23.02 -7.52 35.22
N LEU A 210 22.76 -6.39 34.54
CA LEU A 210 23.51 -5.99 33.35
C LEU A 210 24.99 -5.74 33.68
N ASP A 211 25.88 -6.14 32.78
CA ASP A 211 27.30 -5.76 32.83
C ASP A 211 27.57 -4.56 31.92
N SER A 212 27.72 -3.38 32.51
CA SER A 212 27.98 -2.16 31.75
C SER A 212 29.34 -2.16 31.05
N ALA A 213 30.35 -2.83 31.60
CA ALA A 213 31.68 -2.89 30.97
C ALA A 213 31.66 -3.79 29.73
N GLU A 214 30.94 -4.92 29.81
CA GLU A 214 30.67 -5.79 28.68
C GLU A 214 29.92 -5.06 27.56
N ILE A 215 28.82 -4.36 27.90
CA ILE A 215 28.04 -3.58 26.92
C ILE A 215 28.92 -2.54 26.23
N VAL A 216 29.75 -1.82 26.98
CA VAL A 216 30.69 -0.82 26.41
C VAL A 216 31.69 -1.47 25.46
N ALA A 217 32.23 -2.64 25.77
CA ALA A 217 33.13 -3.36 24.88
C ALA A 217 32.42 -3.77 23.58
N VAL A 218 31.22 -4.36 23.69
CA VAL A 218 30.38 -4.74 22.55
C VAL A 218 30.09 -3.55 21.65
N LEU A 219 29.71 -2.39 22.21
CA LEU A 219 29.39 -1.20 21.43
C LEU A 219 30.61 -0.66 20.66
N LYS A 220 31.81 -0.72 21.24
CA LYS A 220 33.06 -0.34 20.56
C LYS A 220 33.36 -1.24 19.38
N ASP A 221 33.20 -2.55 19.54
CA ASP A 221 33.44 -3.52 18.48
C ASP A 221 32.44 -3.33 17.33
N LEU A 222 31.15 -3.16 17.65
CA LEU A 222 30.12 -2.89 16.65
C LEU A 222 30.38 -1.58 15.87
N GLN A 223 30.85 -0.53 16.55
CA GLN A 223 31.23 0.71 15.88
C GLN A 223 32.42 0.50 14.93
N LYS A 224 33.44 -0.24 15.38
CA LYS A 224 34.62 -0.57 14.57
C LYS A 224 34.26 -1.39 13.33
N ASP A 225 33.28 -2.29 13.46
CA ASP A 225 32.79 -3.12 12.36
C ASP A 225 31.86 -2.37 11.38
N GLY A 226 31.57 -1.09 11.65
CA GLY A 226 30.79 -0.22 10.79
C GLY A 226 29.29 -0.44 10.87
N PHE A 227 28.77 -0.87 12.03
CA PHE A 227 27.32 -0.87 12.28
C PHE A 227 26.83 0.54 12.60
N GLU A 228 25.69 0.91 12.01
CA GLU A 228 25.14 2.27 12.10
C GLU A 228 23.87 2.33 12.95
N SER A 229 23.25 1.17 13.20
CA SER A 229 21.96 1.04 13.87
C SER A 229 21.93 -0.18 14.77
N LEU A 230 21.20 -0.07 15.89
CA LEU A 230 21.07 -1.12 16.90
C LEU A 230 19.60 -1.46 17.14
N ALA A 231 19.30 -2.76 17.16
CA ALA A 231 18.05 -3.32 17.67
C ALA A 231 18.33 -3.98 19.01
N VAL A 232 17.71 -3.50 20.09
CA VAL A 232 17.88 -4.07 21.44
C VAL A 232 16.62 -4.85 21.79
N CYS A 233 16.73 -6.17 21.93
CA CYS A 233 15.60 -7.02 22.26
C CYS A 233 15.96 -8.01 23.36
N LEU A 234 15.56 -7.69 24.60
CA LEU A 234 15.79 -8.50 25.78
C LEU A 234 14.52 -9.23 26.23
N LEU A 235 14.68 -10.34 26.95
CA LEU A 235 13.55 -11.08 27.52
C LEU A 235 12.83 -10.24 28.56
N HIS A 236 11.49 -10.28 28.53
CA HIS A 236 10.60 -9.62 29.49
C HIS A 236 10.81 -8.10 29.64
N ALA A 237 11.44 -7.45 28.65
CA ALA A 237 11.60 -6.00 28.61
C ALA A 237 10.27 -5.22 28.57
N THR A 238 9.18 -5.87 28.15
CA THR A 238 7.82 -5.32 28.20
C THR A 238 7.28 -5.21 29.63
N ALA A 239 7.71 -6.09 30.54
CA ALA A 239 7.37 -6.02 31.96
C ALA A 239 8.28 -5.03 32.71
N ASN A 240 9.56 -4.96 32.32
CA ASN A 240 10.51 -4.00 32.87
C ASN A 240 11.51 -3.54 31.79
N PRO A 241 11.38 -2.31 31.26
CA PRO A 241 12.23 -1.81 30.18
C PRO A 241 13.61 -1.32 30.64
N GLY A 242 13.91 -1.38 31.95
CA GLY A 242 15.10 -0.77 32.54
C GLY A 242 16.41 -1.20 31.90
N HIS A 243 16.55 -2.51 31.59
CA HIS A 243 17.76 -3.03 30.95
C HIS A 243 17.95 -2.48 29.53
N GLU A 244 16.90 -2.47 28.72
CA GLU A 244 16.98 -1.94 27.35
C GLU A 244 17.30 -0.44 27.33
N ARG A 245 16.68 0.35 28.23
CA ARG A 245 16.98 1.78 28.38
C ARG A 245 18.44 2.02 28.73
N ARG A 246 19.00 1.22 29.66
CA ARG A 246 20.41 1.34 30.05
C ARG A 246 21.37 1.04 28.91
N VAL A 247 21.07 0.04 28.09
CA VAL A 247 21.84 -0.25 26.86
C VAL A 247 21.77 0.94 25.90
N SER A 248 20.58 1.53 25.72
CA SER A 248 20.38 2.71 24.87
C SER A 248 21.24 3.90 25.30
N ASP A 249 21.22 4.22 26.59
CA ASP A 249 21.97 5.37 27.14
C ASP A 249 23.48 5.22 26.90
N LEU A 250 24.00 4.00 27.08
CA LEU A 250 25.40 3.68 26.80
C LEU A 250 25.69 3.80 25.30
N ALA A 251 24.85 3.22 24.45
CA ALA A 251 25.02 3.25 23.00
C ALA A 251 24.99 4.67 22.40
N ALA A 252 24.15 5.56 22.94
CA ALA A 252 24.12 6.97 22.55
C ALA A 252 25.48 7.66 22.79
N GLY A 253 26.18 7.30 23.87
CA GLY A 253 27.54 7.78 24.17
C GLY A 253 28.61 7.34 23.17
N PHE A 254 28.36 6.28 22.40
CA PHE A 254 29.25 5.78 21.33
C PHE A 254 28.86 6.28 19.93
N GLY A 255 27.92 7.23 19.82
CA GLY A 255 27.55 7.85 18.54
C GLY A 255 26.54 7.04 17.72
N PHE A 256 25.96 5.98 18.27
CA PHE A 256 24.80 5.32 17.66
C PHE A 256 23.60 6.28 17.72
N ARG A 257 23.16 6.76 16.55
CA ARG A 257 22.01 7.67 16.42
C ARG A 257 20.68 6.94 16.29
N ASN A 258 20.71 5.67 15.88
CA ASN A 258 19.53 4.87 15.59
C ASN A 258 19.54 3.64 16.48
N ILE A 259 18.76 3.70 17.55
CA ILE A 259 18.64 2.63 18.54
C ILE A 259 17.15 2.36 18.71
N SER A 260 16.71 1.14 18.36
CA SER A 260 15.33 0.70 18.54
C SER A 260 15.27 -0.25 19.73
N LEU A 261 14.51 0.13 20.75
CA LEU A 261 14.27 -0.69 21.94
C LEU A 261 12.99 -1.50 21.76
N SER A 262 13.07 -2.79 22.00
CA SER A 262 11.93 -3.68 21.78
C SER A 262 10.74 -3.34 22.67
N SER A 263 10.98 -2.84 23.90
CA SER A 263 9.95 -2.36 24.81
C SER A 263 9.19 -1.12 24.32
N ASP A 264 9.80 -0.32 23.45
CA ASP A 264 9.20 0.88 22.85
C ASP A 264 8.55 0.56 21.50
N VAL A 265 9.05 -0.47 20.80
CA VAL A 265 8.62 -0.89 19.46
C VAL A 265 7.38 -1.78 19.51
N SER A 266 7.27 -2.69 20.48
CA SER A 266 6.09 -3.55 20.61
C SER A 266 5.89 -3.98 22.06
N HIS A 267 4.65 -3.89 22.55
CA HIS A 267 4.29 -4.37 23.88
C HIS A 267 3.96 -5.88 23.91
N HIS A 268 4.17 -6.58 22.79
CA HIS A 268 3.91 -8.02 22.72
C HIS A 268 4.96 -8.82 23.49
N GLU A 269 4.52 -9.75 24.34
CA GLU A 269 5.38 -10.67 25.08
C GLU A 269 6.23 -11.62 24.20
N LYS A 270 5.75 -11.98 23.00
CA LYS A 270 6.40 -12.93 22.08
C LYS A 270 7.72 -12.33 21.55
N ILE A 271 8.84 -12.83 22.09
CA ILE A 271 10.18 -12.28 21.79
C ILE A 271 10.52 -12.32 20.29
N VAL A 272 10.08 -13.34 19.55
CA VAL A 272 10.42 -13.46 18.13
C VAL A 272 9.71 -12.39 17.29
N ALA A 273 8.38 -12.24 17.44
CA ALA A 273 7.61 -11.21 16.75
C ALA A 273 8.04 -9.79 17.16
N ARG A 274 8.28 -9.58 18.46
CA ARG A 274 8.80 -8.31 18.99
C ARG A 274 10.20 -8.02 18.43
N GLY A 275 11.08 -9.02 18.39
CA GLY A 275 12.44 -8.91 17.86
C GLY A 275 12.47 -8.60 16.37
N ASP A 276 11.69 -9.29 15.54
CA ASP A 276 11.56 -9.00 14.10
C ASP A 276 11.15 -7.55 13.86
N THR A 277 10.13 -7.08 14.60
CA THR A 277 9.65 -5.69 14.51
C THR A 277 10.72 -4.68 14.95
N THR A 278 11.50 -5.01 15.98
CA THR A 278 12.56 -4.14 16.51
C THR A 278 13.73 -4.03 15.53
N VAL A 279 14.12 -5.15 14.93
CA VAL A 279 15.16 -5.15 13.88
C VAL A 279 14.69 -4.39 12.66
N LEU A 280 13.45 -4.61 12.21
CA LEU A 280 12.87 -3.86 11.09
C LEU A 280 12.90 -2.35 11.36
N ASP A 281 12.49 -1.92 12.54
CA ASP A 281 12.49 -0.50 12.92
C ASP A 281 13.90 0.08 12.87
N ALA A 282 14.88 -0.59 13.48
CA ALA A 282 16.29 -0.18 13.46
C ALA A 282 16.88 -0.16 12.03
N TYR A 283 16.49 -1.11 11.20
CA TYR A 283 16.92 -1.24 9.80
C TYR A 283 16.42 -0.10 8.92
N LEU A 284 15.19 0.36 9.12
CA LEU A 284 14.56 1.38 8.27
C LEU A 284 14.73 2.82 8.78
N ASN A 285 14.89 3.02 10.10
CA ASN A 285 15.00 4.36 10.70
C ASN A 285 16.04 5.27 10.03
N PRO A 286 17.28 4.81 9.71
CA PRO A 286 18.28 5.67 9.07
C PRO A 286 17.85 6.15 7.68
N VAL A 287 17.30 5.25 6.85
CA VAL A 287 16.83 5.56 5.49
C VAL A 287 15.73 6.63 5.53
N LEU A 288 14.77 6.48 6.46
CA LEU A 288 13.66 7.42 6.62
C LEU A 288 14.14 8.78 7.12
N ARG A 289 15.05 8.81 8.09
CA ARG A 289 15.60 10.05 8.64
C ARG A 289 16.36 10.86 7.60
N GLU A 290 17.18 10.21 6.78
CA GLU A 290 17.89 10.88 5.68
C GLU A 290 16.91 11.48 4.67
N TYR A 291 15.89 10.71 4.27
CA TYR A 291 14.86 11.17 3.35
C TYR A 291 14.06 12.36 3.89
N VAL A 292 13.60 12.28 5.14
CA VAL A 292 12.90 13.37 5.84
C VAL A 292 13.80 14.60 5.96
N ALA A 293 15.08 14.42 6.31
CA ALA A 293 16.04 15.51 6.43
C ALA A 293 16.31 16.19 5.09
N GLY A 294 16.41 15.44 3.98
CA GLY A 294 16.57 15.99 2.64
C GLY A 294 15.40 16.86 2.22
N ILE A 295 14.16 16.38 2.42
CA ILE A 295 12.96 17.17 2.15
C ILE A 295 12.91 18.41 3.05
N ARG A 296 13.20 18.26 4.35
CA ARG A 296 13.22 19.35 5.33
C ARG A 296 14.23 20.44 4.94
N ALA A 297 15.42 20.06 4.48
CA ALA A 297 16.44 20.98 4.01
C ALA A 297 15.97 21.76 2.77
N ALA A 298 15.24 21.10 1.87
CA ALA A 298 14.69 21.73 0.68
C ALA A 298 13.55 22.71 0.99
N ILE A 299 12.52 22.30 1.74
CA ILE A 299 11.32 23.12 2.01
C ILE A 299 11.53 24.17 3.11
N GLY A 300 12.60 24.03 3.89
CA GLY A 300 12.98 24.95 4.95
C GLY A 300 12.33 24.67 6.31
N PRO A 301 12.87 25.28 7.39
CA PRO A 301 12.48 24.99 8.77
C PRO A 301 11.11 25.53 9.16
N LYS A 302 10.55 26.48 8.38
CA LYS A 302 9.25 27.10 8.67
C LYS A 302 8.05 26.25 8.24
N ALA A 303 8.28 25.19 7.47
CA ALA A 303 7.23 24.32 6.97
C ALA A 303 6.73 23.38 8.08
N ARG A 304 5.41 23.18 8.18
CA ARG A 304 4.87 22.09 9.00
C ARG A 304 4.92 20.83 8.17
N PHE A 305 5.69 19.82 8.59
CA PHE A 305 5.86 18.58 7.84
C PHE A 305 5.37 17.40 8.67
N GLN A 306 4.38 16.70 8.14
CA GLN A 306 3.77 15.52 8.74
C GLN A 306 3.93 14.32 7.80
N ALA A 307 4.16 13.15 8.38
CA ALA A 307 4.23 11.88 7.67
C ALA A 307 2.99 11.04 7.97
N MET A 308 2.48 10.36 6.96
CA MET A 308 1.44 9.35 7.09
C MET A 308 2.03 8.07 7.68
N THR A 309 1.31 7.46 8.61
CA THR A 309 1.67 6.17 9.21
C THR A 309 0.84 5.03 8.62
N SER A 310 1.30 3.80 8.82
CA SER A 310 0.61 2.54 8.50
C SER A 310 -0.80 2.46 9.11
N MET A 311 -1.09 3.24 10.15
CA MET A 311 -2.38 3.35 10.83
C MET A 311 -3.36 4.34 10.20
N GLY A 312 -2.98 5.00 9.10
CA GLY A 312 -3.81 6.05 8.46
C GLY A 312 -3.86 7.35 9.27
N GLY A 313 -2.88 7.55 10.16
CA GLY A 313 -2.73 8.75 10.97
C GLY A 313 -1.52 9.58 10.57
N LEU A 314 -1.59 10.89 10.78
CA LEU A 314 -0.46 11.81 10.61
C LEU A 314 0.36 11.94 11.90
N VAL A 315 1.68 11.94 11.75
CA VAL A 315 2.66 12.23 12.82
C VAL A 315 3.61 13.33 12.37
N ALA A 316 4.26 14.04 13.29
CA ALA A 316 5.41 14.89 12.93
C ALA A 316 6.48 14.06 12.22
N ALA A 317 7.04 14.60 11.12
CA ALA A 317 8.01 13.87 10.29
C ALA A 317 9.26 13.43 11.07
N GLU A 318 9.65 14.18 12.10
CA GLU A 318 10.78 13.87 12.98
C GLU A 318 10.52 12.67 13.90
N THR A 319 9.25 12.37 14.18
CA THR A 319 8.83 11.22 15.00
C THR A 319 8.48 9.99 14.18
N PHE A 320 8.58 10.07 12.86
CA PHE A 320 8.24 8.99 11.94
C PHE A 320 9.25 7.84 12.07
N ARG A 321 8.77 6.63 12.36
CA ARG A 321 9.59 5.45 12.63
C ARG A 321 9.45 4.38 11.54
N GLY A 322 10.44 3.51 11.46
CA GLY A 322 10.52 2.39 10.53
C GLY A 322 9.31 1.45 10.60
N ARG A 323 8.88 1.07 11.81
CA ARG A 323 7.71 0.20 11.99
C ARG A 323 6.41 0.82 11.46
N ASP A 324 6.31 2.15 11.49
CA ASP A 324 5.10 2.91 11.18
C ASP A 324 5.05 3.34 9.70
N CYS A 325 6.11 3.10 8.92
CA CYS A 325 6.21 3.59 7.54
C CYS A 325 5.63 2.64 6.49
N LEU A 326 5.53 1.35 6.81
CA LEU A 326 5.09 0.33 5.88
C LEU A 326 3.64 0.61 5.47
N LEU A 327 3.38 0.59 4.16
CA LEU A 327 2.06 0.87 3.58
C LEU A 327 1.51 2.29 3.88
N SER A 328 2.37 3.27 4.20
CA SER A 328 1.92 4.64 4.47
C SER A 328 1.22 5.33 3.29
N GLY A 329 1.60 5.02 2.04
CA GLY A 329 0.91 5.51 0.84
C GLY A 329 -0.51 4.94 0.70
N PRO A 330 -0.66 3.60 0.62
CA PRO A 330 -1.97 2.94 0.61
C PRO A 330 -2.87 3.32 1.80
N ALA A 331 -2.31 3.59 2.98
CA ALA A 331 -3.04 4.11 4.14
C ALA A 331 -3.74 5.45 3.85
N GLY A 332 -3.13 6.30 3.03
CA GLY A 332 -3.74 7.47 2.43
C GLY A 332 -4.96 7.13 1.60
N GLY A 333 -4.85 6.12 0.72
CA GLY A 333 -5.96 5.59 -0.07
C GLY A 333 -7.13 5.16 0.82
N VAL A 334 -6.86 4.47 1.94
CA VAL A 334 -7.89 4.07 2.91
C VAL A 334 -8.63 5.24 3.52
N ALA A 335 -7.90 6.28 3.93
CA ALA A 335 -8.51 7.51 4.42
C ALA A 335 -9.36 8.21 3.35
N GLY A 336 -8.88 8.21 2.09
CA GLY A 336 -9.55 8.84 0.96
C GLY A 336 -10.85 8.14 0.57
N TYR A 337 -10.81 6.84 0.27
CA TYR A 337 -12.01 6.12 -0.15
C TYR A 337 -13.04 5.98 0.98
N GLY A 338 -12.58 5.87 2.24
CA GLY A 338 -13.48 5.84 3.40
C GLY A 338 -14.23 7.17 3.56
N GLU A 339 -13.57 8.30 3.29
CA GLU A 339 -14.21 9.61 3.25
C GLU A 339 -15.20 9.71 2.10
N ALA A 340 -14.81 9.30 0.88
CA ALA A 340 -15.67 9.31 -0.31
C ALA A 340 -16.92 8.44 -0.13
N ALA A 341 -16.78 7.23 0.42
CA ALA A 341 -17.91 6.35 0.71
C ALA A 341 -18.89 6.97 1.71
N ARG A 342 -18.38 7.48 2.85
CA ARG A 342 -19.20 8.14 3.87
C ARG A 342 -19.88 9.39 3.31
N ALA A 343 -19.16 10.16 2.52
CA ALA A 343 -19.62 11.34 1.81
C ALA A 343 -20.80 11.05 0.86
N ALA A 344 -20.77 9.90 0.21
CA ALA A 344 -21.82 9.41 -0.69
C ALA A 344 -22.94 8.63 0.05
N GLY A 345 -22.92 8.59 1.39
CA GLY A 345 -23.94 7.93 2.21
C GLY A 345 -23.74 6.43 2.42
N TYR A 346 -22.62 5.84 1.97
CA TYR A 346 -22.31 4.44 2.21
C TYR A 346 -21.55 4.24 3.52
N THR A 347 -22.00 3.29 4.33
CA THR A 347 -21.32 2.91 5.58
C THR A 347 -20.34 1.75 5.40
N ARG A 348 -20.52 0.96 4.34
CA ARG A 348 -19.71 -0.23 4.00
C ARG A 348 -19.11 -0.08 2.63
N ALA A 349 -17.78 -0.17 2.54
CA ALA A 349 -17.05 0.00 1.29
C ALA A 349 -15.85 -0.96 1.21
N ILE A 350 -15.52 -1.37 -0.02
CA ILE A 350 -14.25 -2.02 -0.36
C ILE A 350 -13.47 -1.04 -1.22
N GLY A 351 -12.29 -0.65 -0.76
CA GLY A 351 -11.36 0.15 -1.55
C GLY A 351 -10.59 -0.75 -2.50
N PHE A 352 -10.49 -0.32 -3.75
CA PHE A 352 -9.74 -0.97 -4.81
C PHE A 352 -8.81 0.06 -5.46
N ASP A 353 -7.56 0.11 -4.99
CA ASP A 353 -6.50 0.97 -5.51
C ASP A 353 -5.66 0.20 -6.52
N MET A 354 -5.70 0.56 -7.80
CA MET A 354 -4.86 -0.07 -8.81
C MET A 354 -3.93 0.96 -9.46
N GLY A 355 -2.64 0.77 -9.22
CA GLY A 355 -1.56 1.55 -9.81
C GLY A 355 -0.85 0.84 -10.97
N GLY A 356 0.37 1.30 -11.27
CA GLY A 356 1.21 0.72 -12.31
C GLY A 356 1.95 -0.55 -11.91
N THR A 357 2.07 -0.87 -10.62
CA THR A 357 2.91 -2.01 -10.17
C THR A 357 2.13 -3.03 -9.37
N SER A 358 1.18 -2.56 -8.56
CA SER A 358 0.40 -3.36 -7.63
C SER A 358 -1.02 -2.85 -7.53
N THR A 359 -1.85 -3.66 -6.88
CA THR A 359 -3.18 -3.31 -6.42
C THR A 359 -3.21 -3.42 -4.90
N ASP A 360 -3.75 -2.42 -4.23
CA ASP A 360 -4.03 -2.42 -2.79
C ASP A 360 -5.54 -2.48 -2.54
N VAL A 361 -5.97 -3.42 -1.71
CA VAL A 361 -7.38 -3.59 -1.34
C VAL A 361 -7.57 -3.56 0.17
N SER A 362 -8.65 -2.92 0.61
CA SER A 362 -9.00 -2.88 2.03
C SER A 362 -10.50 -2.71 2.26
N ARG A 363 -10.96 -3.05 3.47
CA ARG A 363 -12.37 -3.02 3.84
C ARG A 363 -12.66 -1.89 4.83
N TRP A 364 -13.80 -1.23 4.65
CA TRP A 364 -14.34 -0.19 5.52
C TRP A 364 -15.77 -0.52 5.94
N ASP A 365 -16.09 -0.36 7.22
CA ASP A 365 -17.41 -0.65 7.81
C ASP A 365 -17.66 0.30 8.99
N GLY A 366 -18.00 1.55 8.65
CA GLY A 366 -18.01 2.70 9.55
C GLY A 366 -16.62 3.18 10.00
N ARG A 367 -15.63 2.27 10.04
CA ARG A 367 -14.23 2.49 10.41
C ARG A 367 -13.31 1.60 9.56
N PRO A 368 -12.03 1.95 9.43
CA PRO A 368 -11.09 1.09 8.72
C PRO A 368 -10.80 -0.18 9.51
N ALA A 369 -10.60 -1.29 8.82
CA ALA A 369 -10.12 -2.52 9.44
C ALA A 369 -8.65 -2.38 9.86
N LEU A 370 -8.32 -2.92 11.04
CA LEU A 370 -6.95 -2.95 11.58
C LEU A 370 -6.43 -4.38 11.64
N GLU A 371 -5.12 -4.50 11.53
CA GLU A 371 -4.34 -5.71 11.80
C GLU A 371 -3.17 -5.36 12.71
N PHE A 372 -2.84 -6.25 13.65
CA PHE A 372 -1.82 -6.01 14.67
C PHE A 372 -0.54 -6.84 14.45
N GLU A 373 -0.62 -7.82 13.56
CA GLU A 373 0.48 -8.66 13.15
C GLU A 373 0.35 -8.92 11.65
N ALA A 374 1.38 -8.56 10.90
CA ALA A 374 1.44 -8.77 9.46
C ALA A 374 2.83 -9.27 9.06
N GLU A 375 2.92 -9.91 7.91
CA GLU A 375 4.20 -10.27 7.30
C GLU A 375 4.40 -9.45 6.02
N LYS A 376 5.55 -8.79 5.88
CA LYS A 376 5.92 -8.02 4.69
C LYS A 376 7.35 -8.37 4.30
N ALA A 377 7.53 -8.80 3.05
CA ALA A 377 8.84 -9.23 2.52
C ALA A 377 9.52 -10.32 3.37
N GLY A 378 8.74 -11.27 3.92
CA GLY A 378 9.25 -12.33 4.80
C GLY A 378 9.63 -11.86 6.21
N VAL A 379 9.26 -10.63 6.60
CA VAL A 379 9.55 -10.05 7.91
C VAL A 379 8.23 -9.80 8.63
N ARG A 380 8.12 -10.33 9.85
CA ARG A 380 6.96 -10.11 10.70
C ARG A 380 7.00 -8.74 11.36
N VAL A 381 5.83 -8.13 11.45
CA VAL A 381 5.63 -6.80 12.01
C VAL A 381 4.46 -6.88 12.98
N SER A 382 4.78 -6.80 14.27
CA SER A 382 3.84 -6.83 15.39
C SER A 382 3.56 -5.41 15.86
N ALA A 383 2.92 -4.61 15.00
CA ALA A 383 2.48 -3.25 15.27
C ALA A 383 1.09 -3.04 14.67
N PRO A 384 0.23 -2.19 15.29
CA PRO A 384 -1.04 -1.81 14.68
C PRO A 384 -0.83 -1.20 13.29
N MET A 385 -1.59 -1.66 12.30
CA MET A 385 -1.65 -1.09 10.95
C MET A 385 -3.05 -1.26 10.35
N LEU A 386 -3.34 -0.49 9.30
CA LEU A 386 -4.53 -0.73 8.48
C LEU A 386 -4.40 -2.09 7.80
N ALA A 387 -5.50 -2.85 7.79
CA ALA A 387 -5.58 -4.14 7.13
C ALA A 387 -5.70 -3.94 5.60
N ILE A 388 -4.55 -3.75 4.96
CA ILE A 388 -4.39 -3.57 3.52
C ILE A 388 -3.70 -4.80 2.93
N GLU A 389 -4.37 -5.42 1.97
CA GLU A 389 -3.81 -6.52 1.19
C GLU A 389 -3.27 -5.97 -0.13
N THR A 390 -2.01 -6.27 -0.43
CA THR A 390 -1.34 -5.83 -1.66
C THR A 390 -1.10 -7.02 -2.56
N VAL A 391 -1.54 -6.93 -3.82
CA VAL A 391 -1.32 -7.96 -4.84
C VAL A 391 -0.45 -7.42 -5.96
N ALA A 392 0.45 -8.27 -6.47
CA ALA A 392 1.35 -7.98 -7.59
C ALA A 392 0.64 -7.99 -8.96
N ALA A 393 -0.54 -7.37 -9.02
CA ALA A 393 -1.34 -7.17 -10.21
C ALA A 393 -1.60 -5.66 -10.34
N GLY A 394 -0.93 -5.01 -11.29
CA GLY A 394 -1.10 -3.60 -11.63
C GLY A 394 -0.99 -3.41 -13.15
N GLY A 395 -1.06 -2.17 -13.64
CA GLY A 395 -0.99 -1.89 -15.08
C GLY A 395 0.31 -2.40 -15.76
N GLY A 396 1.42 -2.36 -15.04
CA GLY A 396 2.73 -2.83 -15.49
C GLY A 396 2.99 -4.30 -15.19
N SER A 397 2.04 -5.08 -14.65
CA SER A 397 2.25 -6.52 -14.47
C SER A 397 2.45 -7.21 -15.82
N ILE A 398 3.52 -7.98 -15.93
CA ILE A 398 3.94 -8.60 -17.19
C ILE A 398 2.98 -9.72 -17.56
N CYS A 399 2.52 -9.74 -18.81
CA CYS A 399 1.70 -10.78 -19.41
C CYS A 399 2.61 -11.77 -20.15
N TRP A 400 2.54 -13.06 -19.79
CA TRP A 400 3.43 -14.07 -20.35
C TRP A 400 2.77 -15.46 -20.41
N PHE A 401 3.43 -16.40 -21.08
CA PHE A 401 2.99 -17.79 -21.26
C PHE A 401 4.13 -18.73 -20.87
N ASP A 402 3.85 -19.74 -20.06
CA ASP A 402 4.86 -20.67 -19.52
C ASP A 402 5.05 -21.95 -20.35
N GLY A 403 4.31 -22.08 -21.45
CA GLY A 403 4.23 -23.30 -22.27
C GLY A 403 2.96 -24.12 -22.04
N VAL A 404 2.22 -23.85 -20.95
CA VAL A 404 0.97 -24.53 -20.59
C VAL A 404 -0.16 -23.54 -20.33
N LYS A 405 0.09 -22.46 -19.59
CA LYS A 405 -0.95 -21.50 -19.15
C LYS A 405 -0.53 -20.05 -19.35
N LEU A 406 -1.52 -19.17 -19.47
CA LEU A 406 -1.30 -17.72 -19.43
C LEU A 406 -1.07 -17.27 -17.99
N ALA A 407 -0.19 -16.30 -17.81
CA ALA A 407 0.10 -15.72 -16.50
C ALA A 407 0.24 -14.19 -16.58
N VAL A 408 -0.15 -13.54 -15.48
CA VAL A 408 0.00 -12.09 -15.28
C VAL A 408 0.74 -11.86 -13.96
N GLY A 409 1.88 -11.16 -14.04
CA GLY A 409 2.77 -10.97 -12.89
C GLY A 409 3.55 -12.24 -12.52
N PRO A 410 4.17 -12.31 -11.32
CA PRO A 410 4.24 -11.25 -10.31
C PRO A 410 5.24 -10.12 -10.67
N GLN A 411 6.04 -10.33 -11.71
CA GLN A 411 6.99 -9.32 -12.19
C GLN A 411 6.25 -8.13 -12.81
N SER A 412 6.80 -6.94 -12.63
CA SER A 412 6.28 -5.69 -13.18
C SER A 412 7.34 -4.99 -14.01
N ALA A 413 6.91 -4.36 -15.11
CA ALA A 413 7.77 -3.54 -15.96
C ALA A 413 8.08 -2.15 -15.38
N GLY A 414 7.39 -1.74 -14.31
CA GLY A 414 7.60 -0.44 -13.66
C GLY A 414 7.36 0.75 -14.60
N ALA A 415 8.15 1.82 -14.42
CA ALA A 415 8.13 3.02 -15.26
C ALA A 415 9.20 3.01 -16.38
N ASP A 416 10.24 2.19 -16.20
CA ASP A 416 11.42 2.08 -17.07
C ASP A 416 11.95 0.64 -17.00
N PRO A 417 11.94 -0.12 -18.12
CA PRO A 417 11.51 0.29 -19.45
C PRO A 417 10.00 0.57 -19.55
N GLY A 418 9.19 0.12 -18.57
CA GLY A 418 7.74 0.27 -18.56
C GLY A 418 7.02 -0.68 -19.51
N PRO A 419 5.69 -0.58 -19.63
CA PRO A 419 4.89 -1.29 -20.65
C PRO A 419 5.44 -1.12 -22.07
N ALA A 420 5.14 -2.05 -22.98
CA ALA A 420 5.58 -1.98 -24.37
C ALA A 420 5.14 -0.67 -25.03
N CYS A 421 3.92 -0.20 -24.74
CA CYS A 421 3.38 1.06 -25.24
C CYS A 421 4.11 2.31 -24.73
N TYR A 422 5.06 2.21 -23.78
CA TYR A 422 5.88 3.36 -23.35
C TYR A 422 7.07 3.64 -24.28
N GLY A 423 7.30 2.79 -25.29
CA GLY A 423 8.28 3.05 -26.37
C GLY A 423 9.76 2.85 -26.00
N ARG A 424 10.07 2.22 -24.86
CA ARG A 424 11.46 1.92 -24.42
C ARG A 424 11.86 0.45 -24.55
N GLY A 425 11.15 -0.31 -25.39
CA GLY A 425 11.40 -1.74 -25.58
C GLY A 425 10.93 -2.62 -24.42
N GLY A 426 9.94 -2.15 -23.66
CA GLY A 426 9.33 -2.87 -22.54
C GLY A 426 8.62 -4.18 -22.94
N PRO A 427 8.33 -5.07 -21.96
CA PRO A 427 7.55 -6.28 -22.18
C PRO A 427 6.05 -5.97 -22.33
N LEU A 428 5.27 -6.96 -22.76
CA LEU A 428 3.81 -6.88 -22.78
C LEU A 428 3.25 -6.84 -21.34
N THR A 429 2.37 -5.88 -21.04
CA THR A 429 1.73 -5.73 -19.71
C THR A 429 0.23 -5.47 -19.77
N VAL A 430 -0.45 -5.47 -18.61
CA VAL A 430 -1.89 -5.18 -18.49
C VAL A 430 -2.29 -3.83 -19.10
N THR A 431 -1.46 -2.79 -19.00
CA THR A 431 -1.67 -1.49 -19.65
C THR A 431 -1.68 -1.62 -21.17
N ASP A 432 -0.82 -2.46 -21.74
CA ASP A 432 -0.81 -2.74 -23.18
C ASP A 432 -2.11 -3.45 -23.61
N ILE A 433 -2.58 -4.40 -22.78
CA ILE A 433 -3.86 -5.08 -22.99
C ILE A 433 -5.04 -4.09 -23.00
N ASN A 434 -5.11 -3.20 -22.01
CA ASN A 434 -6.16 -2.18 -21.96
C ASN A 434 -6.07 -1.19 -23.13
N LEU A 435 -4.87 -0.87 -23.60
CA LEU A 435 -4.70 -0.04 -24.80
C LEU A 435 -5.24 -0.74 -26.06
N VAL A 436 -4.89 -2.01 -26.27
CA VAL A 436 -5.32 -2.77 -27.45
C VAL A 436 -6.82 -3.05 -27.45
N LEU A 437 -7.42 -3.25 -26.27
CA LEU A 437 -8.88 -3.37 -26.13
C LEU A 437 -9.62 -2.02 -26.22
N GLY A 438 -8.92 -0.90 -26.47
CA GLY A 438 -9.52 0.43 -26.55
C GLY A 438 -10.02 0.99 -25.21
N ARG A 439 -9.65 0.35 -24.09
CA ARG A 439 -10.05 0.73 -22.71
C ARG A 439 -9.17 1.83 -22.11
N LEU A 440 -8.06 2.15 -22.77
CA LEU A 440 -7.16 3.26 -22.44
C LEU A 440 -7.08 4.26 -23.62
N PRO A 441 -7.59 5.50 -23.48
CA PRO A 441 -7.53 6.48 -24.55
C PRO A 441 -6.11 7.05 -24.69
N ALA A 442 -5.37 6.62 -25.72
CA ALA A 442 -3.98 7.03 -25.96
C ALA A 442 -3.76 8.55 -26.04
N GLY A 443 -4.71 9.28 -26.64
CA GLY A 443 -4.62 10.74 -26.79
C GLY A 443 -4.77 11.54 -25.50
N LEU A 444 -5.23 10.91 -24.41
CA LEU A 444 -5.39 11.53 -23.09
C LEU A 444 -4.35 11.04 -22.08
N PHE A 445 -3.41 10.21 -22.51
CA PHE A 445 -2.32 9.77 -21.64
C PHE A 445 -1.31 10.92 -21.40
N PRO A 446 -0.67 11.04 -20.22
CA PRO A 446 0.23 12.16 -19.91
C PRO A 446 1.43 12.34 -20.85
N PHE A 447 1.74 11.33 -21.67
CA PHE A 447 2.76 11.36 -22.71
C PHE A 447 2.34 10.43 -23.87
N PRO A 448 2.90 10.61 -25.08
CA PRO A 448 2.56 9.77 -26.23
C PRO A 448 2.83 8.28 -25.99
N LEU A 449 1.90 7.42 -26.43
CA LEU A 449 2.02 5.96 -26.37
C LEU A 449 2.31 5.36 -27.75
N ASP A 450 3.12 4.30 -27.78
CA ASP A 450 3.34 3.46 -28.95
C ASP A 450 2.22 2.42 -29.06
N THR A 451 1.40 2.52 -30.11
CA THR A 451 0.26 1.61 -30.35
C THR A 451 0.64 0.36 -31.14
N ARG A 452 1.84 0.30 -31.74
CA ARG A 452 2.30 -0.85 -32.54
C ARG A 452 3.01 -1.88 -31.67
N ALA A 453 3.88 -1.43 -30.78
CA ALA A 453 4.68 -2.32 -29.94
C ALA A 453 3.85 -3.38 -29.18
N PRO A 454 2.70 -3.05 -28.55
CA PRO A 454 1.81 -4.06 -27.94
C PRO A 454 1.31 -5.15 -28.89
N VAL A 455 0.93 -4.77 -30.11
CA VAL A 455 0.37 -5.69 -31.11
C VAL A 455 1.44 -6.64 -31.62
N ASP A 456 2.66 -6.12 -31.84
CA ASP A 456 3.81 -6.94 -32.25
C ASP A 456 4.14 -7.99 -31.18
N ARG A 457 4.20 -7.59 -29.90
CA ARG A 457 4.44 -8.51 -28.77
C ARG A 457 3.35 -9.57 -28.60
N MET A 458 2.08 -9.20 -28.80
CA MET A 458 0.99 -10.17 -28.76
C MET A 458 1.04 -11.14 -29.93
N SER A 459 1.44 -10.69 -31.11
CA SER A 459 1.60 -11.55 -32.28
C SER A 459 2.69 -12.61 -32.05
N GLU A 460 3.82 -12.22 -31.44
CA GLU A 460 4.88 -13.15 -31.01
C GLU A 460 4.34 -14.23 -30.05
N LEU A 461 3.52 -13.84 -29.07
CA LEU A 461 2.90 -14.77 -28.11
C LEU A 461 1.86 -15.69 -28.75
N VAL A 462 1.05 -15.20 -29.69
CA VAL A 462 0.08 -16.02 -30.43
C VAL A 462 0.78 -17.17 -31.15
N GLU A 463 1.90 -16.90 -31.84
CA GLU A 463 2.68 -17.94 -32.52
C GLU A 463 3.31 -18.92 -31.52
N ALA A 464 3.81 -18.44 -30.38
CA ALA A 464 4.37 -19.29 -29.34
C ALA A 464 3.31 -20.24 -28.73
N ILE A 465 2.09 -19.76 -28.50
CA ILE A 465 0.99 -20.57 -27.97
C ILE A 465 0.52 -21.58 -29.03
N ALA A 466 0.39 -21.18 -30.29
CA ALA A 466 0.00 -22.05 -31.37
C ALA A 466 0.99 -23.20 -31.61
N ALA A 467 2.30 -22.95 -31.36
CA ALA A 467 3.36 -23.95 -31.42
C ALA A 467 3.44 -24.86 -30.17
N SER A 468 2.69 -24.55 -29.10
CA SER A 468 2.69 -25.33 -27.86
C SER A 468 1.72 -26.52 -27.91
N HIS A 469 1.72 -27.35 -26.86
CA HIS A 469 0.78 -28.46 -26.72
C HIS A 469 -0.69 -28.02 -26.73
N ALA A 470 -1.00 -26.75 -26.46
CA ALA A 470 -2.36 -26.23 -26.55
C ALA A 470 -2.89 -26.24 -28.00
N CYS A 471 -2.01 -26.18 -29.03
CA CYS A 471 -2.35 -26.13 -30.46
C CYS A 471 -3.46 -25.12 -30.82
N LYS A 472 -3.70 -24.11 -29.98
CA LYS A 472 -4.76 -23.12 -30.13
C LYS A 472 -4.16 -21.82 -30.62
N ARG A 473 -4.71 -21.29 -31.72
CA ARG A 473 -4.32 -19.98 -32.25
C ARG A 473 -5.38 -18.95 -31.90
N TYR A 474 -5.05 -18.05 -30.98
CA TYR A 474 -5.92 -16.96 -30.58
C TYR A 474 -5.83 -15.80 -31.59
N THR A 475 -6.91 -15.05 -31.75
CA THR A 475 -6.83 -13.68 -32.25
C THR A 475 -6.19 -12.77 -31.19
N ILE A 476 -5.66 -11.61 -31.60
CA ILE A 476 -5.08 -10.62 -30.68
C ILE A 476 -6.11 -10.18 -29.63
N GLU A 477 -7.36 -9.97 -30.04
CA GLU A 477 -8.44 -9.54 -29.15
C GLU A 477 -8.84 -10.63 -28.14
N GLU A 478 -8.91 -11.89 -28.56
CA GLU A 478 -9.17 -13.02 -27.64
C GLU A 478 -8.04 -13.21 -26.64
N LEU A 479 -6.78 -13.12 -27.08
CA LEU A 479 -5.63 -13.22 -26.18
C LEU A 479 -5.61 -12.06 -25.17
N ALA A 480 -5.92 -10.84 -25.63
CA ALA A 480 -6.04 -9.66 -24.78
C ALA A 480 -7.15 -9.82 -23.74
N ARG A 481 -8.35 -10.27 -24.13
CA ARG A 481 -9.44 -10.61 -23.20
C ARG A 481 -9.04 -11.69 -22.20
N GLY A 482 -8.29 -12.71 -22.64
CA GLY A 482 -7.76 -13.77 -21.78
C GLY A 482 -6.83 -13.24 -20.69
N PHE A 483 -5.84 -12.42 -21.04
CA PHE A 483 -4.95 -11.78 -20.05
C PHE A 483 -5.71 -10.85 -19.10
N LEU A 484 -6.69 -10.10 -19.61
CA LEU A 484 -7.53 -9.24 -18.78
C LEU A 484 -8.33 -10.06 -17.75
N ALA A 485 -8.88 -11.21 -18.14
CA ALA A 485 -9.59 -12.11 -17.24
C ALA A 485 -8.67 -12.69 -16.15
N VAL A 486 -7.45 -13.11 -16.51
CA VAL A 486 -6.45 -13.60 -15.54
C VAL A 486 -6.07 -12.49 -14.54
N ALA A 487 -5.84 -11.27 -15.01
CA ALA A 487 -5.54 -10.13 -14.14
C ALA A 487 -6.70 -9.84 -13.16
N ASN A 488 -7.94 -9.85 -13.66
CA ASN A 488 -9.13 -9.64 -12.83
C ASN A 488 -9.29 -10.75 -11.78
N ALA A 489 -9.07 -12.02 -12.14
CA ALA A 489 -9.16 -13.14 -11.21
C ALA A 489 -8.17 -13.01 -10.02
N HIS A 490 -6.93 -12.55 -10.29
CA HIS A 490 -5.96 -12.27 -9.23
C HIS A 490 -6.44 -11.17 -8.26
N MET A 491 -7.01 -10.09 -8.79
CA MET A 491 -7.55 -8.98 -7.99
C MET A 491 -8.81 -9.38 -7.19
N VAL A 492 -9.71 -10.17 -7.79
CA VAL A 492 -10.89 -10.73 -7.13
C VAL A 492 -10.49 -11.62 -5.95
N ARG A 493 -9.47 -12.47 -6.11
CA ARG A 493 -8.93 -13.30 -5.02
C ARG A 493 -8.42 -12.45 -3.85
N ALA A 494 -7.74 -11.34 -4.14
CA ALA A 494 -7.31 -10.37 -3.13
C ALA A 494 -8.50 -9.84 -2.32
N ILE A 495 -9.55 -9.40 -3.01
CA ILE A 495 -10.75 -8.85 -2.38
C ILE A 495 -11.45 -9.91 -1.54
N ARG A 496 -11.55 -11.16 -2.02
CA ARG A 496 -12.11 -12.30 -1.26
C ARG A 496 -11.32 -12.59 0.02
N SER A 497 -10.01 -12.39 0.04
CA SER A 497 -9.16 -12.59 1.22
C SER A 497 -9.45 -11.58 2.36
N ILE A 498 -9.80 -10.34 2.01
CA ILE A 498 -10.12 -9.30 3.00
C ILE A 498 -11.62 -9.26 3.38
N SER A 499 -12.46 -9.97 2.62
CA SER A 499 -13.92 -10.01 2.79
C SER A 499 -14.40 -11.41 3.22
N ILE A 500 -14.62 -12.33 2.27
CA ILE A 500 -15.18 -13.66 2.49
C ILE A 500 -14.36 -14.45 3.51
N ALA A 501 -13.03 -14.47 3.39
CA ALA A 501 -12.14 -15.18 4.32
C ALA A 501 -12.17 -14.61 5.75
N LYS A 502 -12.72 -13.39 5.90
CA LYS A 502 -12.92 -12.71 7.17
C LYS A 502 -14.41 -12.67 7.57
N GLY A 503 -15.31 -13.38 6.89
CA GLY A 503 -16.72 -13.49 7.25
C GLY A 503 -17.59 -12.29 6.80
N TYR A 504 -17.18 -11.62 5.72
CA TYR A 504 -17.93 -10.50 5.14
C TYR A 504 -18.36 -10.81 3.71
N ASP A 505 -19.62 -10.50 3.38
CA ASP A 505 -20.13 -10.57 2.02
C ASP A 505 -19.75 -9.30 1.23
N PRO A 506 -19.00 -9.40 0.10
CA PRO A 506 -18.69 -8.25 -0.74
C PRO A 506 -19.93 -7.52 -1.29
N SER A 507 -21.02 -8.23 -1.56
CA SER A 507 -22.25 -7.67 -2.16
C SER A 507 -22.95 -6.64 -1.26
N ASP A 508 -22.68 -6.67 0.05
CA ASP A 508 -23.13 -5.69 1.03
C ASP A 508 -22.34 -4.36 0.99
N HIS A 509 -21.31 -4.25 0.14
CA HIS A 509 -20.40 -3.12 0.10
C HIS A 509 -20.50 -2.38 -1.25
N VAL A 510 -20.21 -1.08 -1.25
CA VAL A 510 -19.87 -0.34 -2.48
C VAL A 510 -18.41 -0.59 -2.82
N LEU A 511 -18.10 -0.79 -4.11
CA LEU A 511 -16.71 -0.86 -4.58
C LEU A 511 -16.22 0.57 -4.87
N VAL A 512 -15.23 1.06 -4.14
CA VAL A 512 -14.63 2.37 -4.44
C VAL A 512 -13.38 2.14 -5.27
N ALA A 513 -13.46 2.43 -6.57
CA ALA A 513 -12.35 2.23 -7.51
C ALA A 513 -11.51 3.50 -7.61
N PHE A 514 -10.20 3.39 -7.34
CA PHE A 514 -9.27 4.50 -7.40
C PHE A 514 -7.85 4.07 -7.77
N GLY A 515 -6.96 5.03 -7.96
CA GLY A 515 -5.72 4.80 -8.70
C GLY A 515 -5.94 4.96 -10.21
N GLY A 516 -4.84 4.96 -10.97
CA GLY A 516 -4.89 5.30 -12.40
C GLY A 516 -5.58 4.24 -13.26
N ALA A 517 -5.52 2.97 -12.85
CA ALA A 517 -5.98 1.84 -13.65
C ALA A 517 -7.25 1.16 -13.10
N ALA A 518 -7.64 1.39 -11.84
CA ALA A 518 -8.74 0.63 -11.23
C ALA A 518 -10.08 0.77 -11.96
N GLY A 519 -10.39 1.98 -12.43
CA GLY A 519 -11.61 2.24 -13.19
C GLY A 519 -11.70 1.44 -14.51
N GLN A 520 -10.57 0.93 -15.01
CA GLN A 520 -10.53 0.04 -16.18
C GLN A 520 -10.97 -1.37 -15.82
N HIS A 521 -10.92 -1.80 -14.56
CA HIS A 521 -11.24 -3.18 -14.14
C HIS A 521 -12.48 -3.28 -13.25
N ALA A 522 -13.00 -2.14 -12.78
CA ALA A 522 -14.01 -2.08 -11.71
C ALA A 522 -15.31 -2.83 -12.01
N CYS A 523 -15.89 -2.67 -13.21
CA CYS A 523 -17.14 -3.35 -13.60
C CYS A 523 -17.02 -4.88 -13.56
N ALA A 524 -15.98 -5.43 -14.19
CA ALA A 524 -15.74 -6.87 -14.20
C ALA A 524 -15.49 -7.44 -12.79
N ILE A 525 -14.67 -6.75 -11.98
CA ILE A 525 -14.41 -7.15 -10.59
C ILE A 525 -15.68 -7.10 -9.74
N ALA A 526 -16.48 -6.04 -9.88
CA ALA A 526 -17.74 -5.91 -9.16
C ALA A 526 -18.72 -7.03 -9.53
N ALA A 527 -18.84 -7.35 -10.81
CA ALA A 527 -19.68 -8.45 -11.29
C ALA A 527 -19.26 -9.80 -10.69
N ASP A 528 -17.96 -10.14 -10.71
CA ASP A 528 -17.42 -11.39 -10.15
C ASP A 528 -17.61 -11.53 -8.63
N LEU A 529 -17.76 -10.40 -7.94
CA LEU A 529 -17.98 -10.33 -6.49
C LEU A 529 -19.47 -10.16 -6.13
N GLY A 530 -20.37 -10.10 -7.10
CA GLY A 530 -21.80 -9.87 -6.87
C GLY A 530 -22.13 -8.45 -6.37
N MET A 531 -21.22 -7.49 -6.56
CA MET A 531 -21.40 -6.09 -6.16
C MET A 531 -22.16 -5.34 -7.25
N ARG A 532 -23.18 -4.57 -6.85
CA ARG A 532 -24.06 -3.86 -7.80
C ARG A 532 -23.75 -2.37 -7.96
N THR A 533 -22.85 -1.85 -7.13
CA THR A 533 -22.57 -0.42 -7.06
C THR A 533 -21.07 -0.16 -6.98
N ILE A 534 -20.59 0.73 -7.85
CA ILE A 534 -19.22 1.23 -7.85
C ILE A 534 -19.26 2.74 -7.65
N LEU A 535 -18.38 3.26 -6.79
CA LEU A 535 -18.17 4.68 -6.57
C LEU A 535 -16.81 5.09 -7.15
N ALA A 536 -16.81 6.07 -8.04
CA ALA A 536 -15.62 6.69 -8.61
C ALA A 536 -15.60 8.19 -8.26
N HIS A 537 -14.66 8.58 -7.41
CA HIS A 537 -14.49 9.98 -7.00
C HIS A 537 -13.71 10.77 -8.08
N PRO A 538 -13.95 12.09 -8.26
CA PRO A 538 -13.25 12.90 -9.28
C PRO A 538 -11.73 12.91 -9.14
N LEU A 539 -11.25 12.76 -7.91
CA LEU A 539 -9.82 12.65 -7.59
C LEU A 539 -9.31 11.20 -7.53
N ALA A 540 -10.00 10.22 -8.12
CA ALA A 540 -9.63 8.81 -8.09
C ALA A 540 -8.16 8.56 -8.45
N GLY A 541 -7.64 9.23 -9.48
CA GLY A 541 -6.25 9.06 -9.93
C GLY A 541 -5.17 9.59 -8.98
N VAL A 542 -5.55 10.37 -7.96
CA VAL A 542 -4.67 10.93 -6.90
C VAL A 542 -5.30 10.74 -5.51
N MET A 543 -6.13 9.71 -5.35
CA MET A 543 -6.96 9.49 -4.16
C MET A 543 -6.12 9.31 -2.89
N SER A 544 -4.98 8.64 -2.98
CA SER A 544 -4.09 8.42 -1.83
C SER A 544 -3.54 9.75 -1.28
N ALA A 545 -3.11 10.65 -2.17
CA ALA A 545 -2.72 12.01 -1.82
C ALA A 545 -3.89 12.82 -1.26
N PHE A 546 -5.09 12.71 -1.86
CA PHE A 546 -6.30 13.32 -1.30
C PHE A 546 -6.54 12.84 0.13
N GLY A 547 -6.59 11.54 0.36
CA GLY A 547 -6.82 10.93 1.67
C GLY A 547 -5.75 11.29 2.71
N ILE A 548 -4.48 11.41 2.32
CA ILE A 548 -3.41 11.97 3.18
C ILE A 548 -3.75 13.40 3.62
N GLY A 549 -4.28 14.22 2.71
CA GLY A 549 -4.74 15.57 3.01
C GLY A 549 -5.91 15.59 4.01
N ARG A 550 -6.80 14.60 3.93
CA ARG A 550 -8.00 14.41 4.77
C ARG A 550 -7.73 13.65 6.07
N ALA A 551 -6.56 13.06 6.23
CA ALA A 551 -6.28 12.19 7.37
C ALA A 551 -6.27 12.96 8.70
N ALA A 552 -6.95 12.39 9.69
CA ALA A 552 -6.90 12.89 11.06
C ALA A 552 -5.56 12.56 11.72
N VAL A 553 -5.08 13.47 12.56
CA VAL A 553 -4.04 13.15 13.55
C VAL A 553 -4.66 12.19 14.56
N ARG A 554 -4.03 11.03 14.76
CA ARG A 554 -4.52 10.00 15.69
C ARG A 554 -3.36 9.29 16.38
N ARG A 555 -3.65 8.73 17.56
CA ARG A 555 -2.69 7.98 18.39
C ARG A 555 -3.38 6.78 19.00
N VAL A 556 -2.71 5.64 18.91
CA VAL A 556 -3.12 4.41 19.57
C VAL A 556 -2.15 4.13 20.71
N LYS A 557 -2.71 3.84 21.88
CA LYS A 557 -1.97 3.37 23.05
C LYS A 557 -2.60 2.08 23.53
N SER A 558 -1.75 1.12 23.87
CA SER A 558 -2.17 -0.20 24.32
C SER A 558 -1.37 -0.63 25.55
N ALA A 559 -2.00 -1.35 26.46
CA ALA A 559 -1.36 -1.99 27.60
C ALA A 559 -1.74 -3.47 27.66
N ALA A 560 -0.77 -4.32 28.00
CA ALA A 560 -1.03 -5.72 28.30
C ALA A 560 -1.76 -5.85 29.65
N VAL A 561 -2.77 -6.72 29.71
CA VAL A 561 -3.64 -6.91 30.90
C VAL A 561 -3.55 -8.33 31.44
N HIS A 562 -3.71 -9.34 30.58
CA HIS A 562 -3.68 -10.78 30.94
C HIS A 562 -4.50 -11.14 32.19
N ALA A 563 -5.80 -10.88 32.16
CA ALA A 563 -6.72 -11.17 33.26
C ALA A 563 -7.88 -12.07 32.81
N ALA A 564 -8.43 -12.86 33.74
CA ALA A 564 -9.71 -13.53 33.49
C ALA A 564 -10.81 -12.48 33.26
N TYR A 565 -11.68 -12.69 32.28
CA TYR A 565 -12.77 -11.76 32.02
C TYR A 565 -13.81 -11.84 33.14
N SER A 566 -14.14 -10.68 33.71
CA SER A 566 -15.36 -10.44 34.48
C SER A 566 -15.72 -8.96 34.38
N GLU A 567 -16.97 -8.60 34.66
CA GLU A 567 -17.39 -7.19 34.66
C GLU A 567 -16.65 -6.37 35.73
N GLU A 568 -16.26 -6.99 36.86
CA GLU A 568 -15.42 -6.38 37.89
C GLU A 568 -13.99 -6.16 37.38
N ALA A 569 -13.43 -7.11 36.63
CA ALA A 569 -12.12 -6.95 36.02
C ALA A 569 -12.13 -5.79 35.01
N VAL A 570 -13.17 -5.69 34.18
CA VAL A 570 -13.35 -4.55 33.24
C VAL A 570 -13.43 -3.22 34.00
N LYS A 571 -14.22 -3.14 35.08
CA LYS A 571 -14.29 -1.93 35.94
C LYS A 571 -12.93 -1.59 36.56
N GLY A 572 -12.13 -2.59 36.91
CA GLY A 572 -10.77 -2.42 37.42
C GLY A 572 -9.79 -1.81 36.41
N LEU A 573 -10.11 -1.84 35.12
CA LEU A 573 -9.28 -1.27 34.05
C LEU A 573 -9.51 0.23 33.81
N GLU A 574 -10.41 0.89 34.55
CA GLU A 574 -10.66 2.33 34.36
C GLU A 574 -9.40 3.19 34.57
N SER A 575 -8.53 2.85 35.52
CA SER A 575 -7.24 3.53 35.69
C SER A 575 -6.32 3.33 34.49
N VAL A 576 -6.26 2.11 33.95
CA VAL A 576 -5.48 1.78 32.76
C VAL A 576 -5.99 2.56 31.55
N PHE A 577 -7.31 2.59 31.33
CA PHE A 577 -7.91 3.39 30.26
C PHE A 577 -7.63 4.88 30.42
N PHE A 578 -7.72 5.42 31.63
CA PHE A 578 -7.41 6.82 31.90
C PHE A 578 -5.96 7.18 31.53
N ASP A 579 -5.00 6.35 31.93
CA ASP A 579 -3.58 6.58 31.63
C ASP A 579 -3.31 6.49 30.11
N LEU A 580 -3.90 5.50 29.43
CA LEU A 580 -3.79 5.35 27.98
C LEU A 580 -4.46 6.51 27.23
N GLU A 581 -5.64 6.96 27.66
CA GLU A 581 -6.35 8.11 27.11
C GLU A 581 -5.55 9.40 27.24
N LYS A 582 -4.99 9.63 28.43
CA LYS A 582 -4.14 10.80 28.68
C LYS A 582 -2.91 10.77 27.78
N ALA A 583 -2.18 9.65 27.75
CA ALA A 583 -0.98 9.51 26.93
C ALA A 583 -1.26 9.68 25.43
N ALA A 584 -2.35 9.09 24.93
CA ALA A 584 -2.74 9.22 23.52
C ALA A 584 -3.17 10.65 23.19
N THR A 585 -3.93 11.30 24.08
CA THR A 585 -4.43 12.66 23.88
C THR A 585 -3.30 13.70 23.91
N ASP A 586 -2.37 13.57 24.86
CA ASP A 586 -1.22 14.47 24.99
C ASP A 586 -0.35 14.45 23.71
N GLU A 587 -0.17 13.26 23.10
CA GLU A 587 0.55 13.14 21.82
C GLU A 587 -0.21 13.74 20.63
N VAL A 588 -1.55 13.60 20.57
CA VAL A 588 -2.36 14.26 19.52
C VAL A 588 -2.26 15.79 19.66
N LEU A 589 -2.29 16.32 20.88
CA LEU A 589 -2.13 17.75 21.15
C LEU A 589 -0.73 18.26 20.81
N ALA A 590 0.32 17.46 21.08
CA ALA A 590 1.71 17.80 20.73
C ALA A 590 1.92 17.96 19.21
N ASP A 591 1.10 17.30 18.39
CA ASP A 591 1.09 17.44 16.92
C ASP A 591 0.38 18.72 16.41
N GLY A 592 0.01 19.63 17.32
CA GLY A 592 -0.57 20.93 16.98
C GLY A 592 -2.08 20.89 16.72
N VAL A 593 -2.78 19.87 17.22
CA VAL A 593 -4.24 19.79 17.25
C VAL A 593 -4.77 20.59 18.44
N SER A 594 -5.82 21.38 18.25
CA SER A 594 -6.46 22.07 19.37
C SER A 594 -7.41 21.15 20.14
N ARG A 595 -7.58 21.37 21.44
CA ARG A 595 -8.52 20.57 22.26
C ARG A 595 -9.96 20.54 21.74
N LYS A 596 -10.40 21.58 21.01
CA LYS A 596 -11.74 21.66 20.41
C LYS A 596 -11.94 20.69 19.25
N GLN A 597 -10.85 20.24 18.62
CA GLN A 597 -10.87 19.31 17.49
C GLN A 597 -10.76 17.85 17.95
N LEU A 598 -10.57 17.58 19.25
CA LEU A 598 -10.45 16.21 19.74
C LEU A 598 -11.82 15.54 19.75
N THR A 599 -11.91 14.33 19.19
CA THR A 599 -13.07 13.48 19.39
C THR A 599 -12.95 12.73 20.72
N LYS A 600 -14.06 12.18 21.21
CA LYS A 600 -14.03 11.25 22.36
C LYS A 600 -13.08 10.08 22.04
N PRO A 601 -12.13 9.73 22.92
CA PRO A 601 -11.30 8.55 22.75
C PRO A 601 -12.15 7.28 22.62
N LEU A 602 -11.72 6.37 21.75
CA LEU A 602 -12.37 5.07 21.55
C LEU A 602 -11.63 4.01 22.35
N ARG A 603 -12.35 3.27 23.18
CA ARG A 603 -11.85 2.17 24.00
C ARG A 603 -12.12 0.83 23.32
N SER A 604 -11.22 -0.13 23.51
CA SER A 604 -11.39 -1.51 23.06
C SER A 604 -10.59 -2.47 23.94
N LEU A 605 -11.05 -3.72 24.01
CA LEU A 605 -10.36 -4.81 24.68
C LEU A 605 -10.06 -5.92 23.68
N ASP A 606 -8.85 -6.47 23.75
CA ASP A 606 -8.51 -7.70 23.05
C ASP A 606 -8.91 -8.89 23.94
N ILE A 607 -9.94 -9.62 23.52
CA ILE A 607 -10.55 -10.71 24.29
C ILE A 607 -10.38 -12.03 23.53
N ARG A 608 -10.14 -13.12 24.25
CA ARG A 608 -10.14 -14.48 23.68
C ARG A 608 -10.77 -15.49 24.62
N TYR A 609 -11.21 -16.63 24.07
CA TYR A 609 -11.48 -17.79 24.89
C TYR A 609 -10.18 -18.33 25.50
N ARG A 610 -10.19 -18.69 26.79
CA ARG A 610 -9.02 -19.22 27.49
C ARG A 610 -8.39 -20.40 26.75
N GLY A 611 -7.09 -20.32 26.45
CA GLY A 611 -6.35 -21.35 25.70
C GLY A 611 -6.54 -21.30 24.19
N VAL A 612 -7.29 -20.33 23.68
CA VAL A 612 -7.15 -19.85 22.29
C VAL A 612 -6.06 -18.79 22.29
N ASP A 613 -5.27 -18.70 21.22
CA ASP A 613 -4.10 -17.79 21.20
C ASP A 613 -4.45 -16.42 20.62
N ARG A 614 -5.25 -16.37 19.56
CA ARG A 614 -5.57 -15.11 18.86
C ARG A 614 -6.79 -14.42 19.48
N PRO A 615 -6.66 -13.18 19.98
CA PRO A 615 -7.80 -12.41 20.45
C PRO A 615 -8.60 -11.78 19.30
N LEU A 616 -9.83 -11.40 19.62
CA LEU A 616 -10.63 -10.46 18.85
C LEU A 616 -10.59 -9.11 19.56
N THR A 617 -10.34 -8.05 18.81
CA THR A 617 -10.48 -6.67 19.30
C THR A 617 -11.95 -6.31 19.35
N VAL A 618 -12.45 -6.09 20.57
CA VAL A 618 -13.85 -5.79 20.86
C VAL A 618 -13.94 -4.32 21.29
N PRO A 619 -14.58 -3.45 20.49
CA PRO A 619 -14.77 -2.06 20.87
C PRO A 619 -15.76 -1.91 22.03
N GLU A 620 -15.65 -0.81 22.77
CA GLU A 620 -16.70 -0.40 23.69
C GLU A 620 -17.99 -0.05 22.90
N GLU A 621 -19.09 -0.73 23.20
CA GLU A 621 -20.39 -0.52 22.58
C GLU A 621 -21.42 -0.05 23.63
N PRO A 622 -22.09 1.09 23.43
CA PRO A 622 -23.13 1.54 24.35
C PRO A 622 -24.23 0.49 24.53
N GLY A 623 -24.50 0.11 25.78
CA GLY A 623 -25.57 -0.85 26.11
C GLY A 623 -25.24 -2.32 25.88
N SER A 624 -23.98 -2.67 25.58
CA SER A 624 -23.50 -4.07 25.49
C SER A 624 -22.33 -4.28 26.43
N THR A 625 -22.25 -5.48 27.03
CA THR A 625 -20.98 -5.91 27.66
C THR A 625 -19.96 -6.25 26.57
N TYR A 626 -18.67 -6.23 26.93
CA TYR A 626 -17.62 -6.69 26.03
C TYR A 626 -17.74 -8.20 25.73
N ALA A 627 -18.23 -9.01 26.68
CA ALA A 627 -18.50 -10.43 26.45
C ALA A 627 -19.57 -10.65 25.36
N ASP A 628 -20.71 -9.95 25.44
CA ASP A 628 -21.77 -10.08 24.45
C ASP A 628 -21.30 -9.63 23.06
N ALA A 629 -20.54 -8.54 23.01
CA ALA A 629 -19.94 -8.04 21.77
C ALA A 629 -18.93 -9.04 21.18
N TYR A 630 -18.08 -9.63 22.02
CA TYR A 630 -17.16 -10.70 21.63
C TYR A 630 -17.90 -11.89 21.03
N GLU A 631 -18.96 -12.38 21.68
CA GLU A 631 -19.71 -13.55 21.20
C GLU A 631 -20.45 -13.29 19.89
N ARG A 632 -21.04 -12.10 19.72
CA ARG A 632 -21.63 -11.68 18.43
C ARG A 632 -20.58 -11.68 17.32
N GLN A 633 -19.41 -11.11 17.59
CA GLN A 633 -18.32 -11.05 16.62
C GLN A 633 -17.76 -12.43 16.31
N HIS A 634 -17.57 -13.29 17.32
CA HIS A 634 -17.09 -14.66 17.15
C HIS A 634 -18.08 -15.51 16.31
N ARG A 635 -19.39 -15.39 16.58
CA ARG A 635 -20.43 -16.08 15.79
C ARG A 635 -20.45 -15.60 14.34
N ARG A 636 -20.31 -14.29 14.10
CA ARG A 636 -20.24 -13.73 12.75
C ARG A 636 -19.01 -14.23 11.99
N LEU A 637 -17.84 -14.24 12.62
CA LEU A 637 -16.57 -14.58 11.98
C LEU A 637 -16.40 -16.09 11.73
N PHE A 638 -16.89 -16.92 12.66
CA PHE A 638 -16.59 -18.35 12.67
C PHE A 638 -17.83 -19.25 12.61
N GLY A 639 -19.04 -18.70 12.74
CA GLY A 639 -20.30 -19.43 12.69
C GLY A 639 -20.74 -20.06 14.03
N TYR A 640 -19.96 -19.93 15.11
CA TYR A 640 -20.25 -20.54 16.41
C TYR A 640 -19.76 -19.70 17.60
N THR A 641 -20.11 -20.09 18.82
CA THR A 641 -19.52 -19.62 20.09
C THR A 641 -19.12 -20.83 20.94
N HIS A 642 -18.14 -20.69 21.83
CA HIS A 642 -17.75 -21.80 22.73
C HIS A 642 -18.58 -21.75 24.02
N ALA A 643 -19.60 -22.62 24.11
CA ALA A 643 -20.37 -22.77 25.34
C ALA A 643 -19.46 -23.25 26.50
N GLY A 644 -19.52 -22.57 27.65
CA GLY A 644 -18.84 -22.97 28.88
C GLY A 644 -17.32 -22.72 28.92
N ARG A 645 -16.73 -22.12 27.89
CA ARG A 645 -15.30 -21.77 27.87
C ARG A 645 -15.12 -20.32 28.37
N PRO A 646 -14.35 -20.08 29.44
CA PRO A 646 -14.19 -18.74 29.99
C PRO A 646 -13.42 -17.82 29.04
N LEU A 647 -13.71 -16.53 29.10
CA LEU A 647 -13.00 -15.48 28.38
C LEU A 647 -11.82 -14.95 29.21
N GLU A 648 -10.83 -14.40 28.53
CA GLU A 648 -9.71 -13.66 29.13
C GLU A 648 -9.41 -12.39 28.33
N ILE A 649 -9.02 -11.34 29.06
CA ILE A 649 -8.62 -10.04 28.52
C ILE A 649 -7.10 -10.07 28.35
N VAL A 650 -6.65 -9.87 27.11
CA VAL A 650 -5.23 -9.87 26.75
C VAL A 650 -4.66 -8.47 26.85
N ALA A 651 -5.34 -7.48 26.27
CA ALA A 651 -4.87 -6.11 26.22
C ALA A 651 -6.03 -5.11 26.26
N ALA A 652 -5.73 -3.89 26.72
CA ALA A 652 -6.59 -2.73 26.64
C ALA A 652 -5.99 -1.71 25.66
N THR A 653 -6.81 -1.18 24.76
CA THR A 653 -6.37 -0.28 23.69
C THR A 653 -7.26 0.95 23.61
N VAL A 654 -6.63 2.12 23.50
CA VAL A 654 -7.27 3.42 23.32
C VAL A 654 -6.81 4.06 22.01
N LEU A 655 -7.76 4.58 21.24
CA LEU A 655 -7.52 5.44 20.09
C LEU A 655 -7.99 6.87 20.44
N ALA A 656 -7.05 7.81 20.50
CA ALA A 656 -7.36 9.25 20.52
C ALA A 656 -7.15 9.83 19.12
N GLN A 657 -8.05 10.71 18.67
CA GLN A 657 -7.93 11.34 17.36
C GLN A 657 -8.55 12.73 17.31
N ALA A 658 -8.10 13.51 16.34
CA ALA A 658 -8.77 14.74 15.93
C ALA A 658 -9.95 14.43 15.00
N GLU A 659 -10.90 15.36 14.91
CA GLU A 659 -11.83 15.43 13.79
C GLU A 659 -11.02 15.52 12.49
N PRO A 660 -11.39 14.74 11.45
CA PRO A 660 -10.83 14.93 10.13
C PRO A 660 -11.04 16.39 9.69
N PRO A 661 -10.09 17.01 8.97
CA PRO A 661 -10.27 18.36 8.46
C PRO A 661 -11.58 18.45 7.65
N GLU A 662 -12.17 19.63 7.45
CA GLU A 662 -13.30 19.76 6.51
C GLU A 662 -12.81 19.67 5.05
N GLY A 663 -13.58 18.99 4.19
CA GLY A 663 -13.25 18.75 2.79
C GLY A 663 -13.95 19.76 1.88
N PRO A 664 -13.55 19.88 0.61
CA PRO A 664 -14.41 20.55 -0.36
C PRO A 664 -15.78 19.84 -0.41
N GLY A 665 -16.86 20.60 -0.28
CA GLY A 665 -18.21 20.03 -0.26
C GLY A 665 -18.66 19.49 -1.63
N SER A 666 -18.05 19.95 -2.72
CA SER A 666 -18.36 19.52 -4.09
C SER A 666 -17.15 19.66 -5.02
N PHE A 667 -17.16 18.87 -6.08
CA PHE A 667 -16.20 18.86 -7.18
C PHE A 667 -16.97 19.05 -8.50
N PRO A 668 -17.31 20.29 -8.87
CA PRO A 668 -18.12 20.55 -10.05
C PRO A 668 -17.42 20.01 -11.32
N ARG A 669 -18.20 19.30 -12.14
CA ARG A 669 -17.78 18.81 -13.46
C ARG A 669 -18.20 19.81 -14.53
N THR A 670 -17.29 20.14 -15.44
CA THR A 670 -17.56 21.08 -16.53
C THR A 670 -18.45 20.46 -17.61
N ASP A 671 -18.28 19.17 -17.87
CA ASP A 671 -18.87 18.52 -19.05
C ASP A 671 -20.19 17.80 -18.73
N PHE A 672 -20.40 17.44 -17.45
CA PHE A 672 -21.57 16.68 -17.01
C PHE A 672 -22.19 17.29 -15.75
N PRO A 673 -23.42 17.83 -15.82
CA PRO A 673 -24.10 18.34 -14.63
C PRO A 673 -24.53 17.18 -13.70
N PRO A 674 -24.82 17.48 -12.41
CA PRO A 674 -25.47 16.52 -11.52
C PRO A 674 -26.74 15.90 -12.12
N GLY A 675 -26.94 14.60 -11.85
CA GLY A 675 -28.01 13.77 -12.39
C GLY A 675 -27.79 13.27 -13.82
N HIS A 676 -26.70 13.67 -14.49
CA HIS A 676 -26.39 13.19 -15.83
C HIS A 676 -26.08 11.68 -15.81
N ARG A 677 -26.71 10.92 -16.71
CA ARG A 677 -26.60 9.46 -16.82
C ARG A 677 -25.91 9.06 -18.11
N ILE A 678 -24.92 8.18 -18.01
CA ILE A 678 -24.10 7.70 -19.12
C ILE A 678 -24.22 6.17 -19.15
N PRO A 679 -25.02 5.59 -20.06
CA PRO A 679 -25.10 4.14 -20.22
C PRO A 679 -23.82 3.58 -20.85
N GLY A 680 -23.39 2.40 -20.42
CA GLY A 680 -22.32 1.65 -21.07
C GLY A 680 -22.75 1.07 -22.43
N PRO A 681 -21.81 0.78 -23.36
CA PRO A 681 -20.37 0.95 -23.22
C PRO A 681 -19.92 2.40 -23.35
N ALA A 682 -19.15 2.90 -22.37
CA ALA A 682 -18.61 4.27 -22.40
C ALA A 682 -17.26 4.35 -21.66
N ILE A 683 -16.48 5.39 -21.98
CA ILE A 683 -15.23 5.71 -21.28
C ILE A 683 -15.35 7.13 -20.73
N ILE A 684 -15.16 7.27 -19.42
CA ILE A 684 -15.11 8.56 -18.74
C ILE A 684 -13.66 8.80 -18.35
N SER A 685 -13.08 9.88 -18.88
CA SER A 685 -11.68 10.22 -18.63
C SER A 685 -11.59 11.32 -17.57
N GLU A 686 -10.79 11.06 -16.55
CA GLU A 686 -10.36 12.04 -15.55
C GLU A 686 -8.90 12.41 -15.81
N PRO A 687 -8.39 13.55 -15.32
CA PRO A 687 -7.01 13.98 -15.56
C PRO A 687 -5.93 12.92 -15.27
N TYR A 688 -6.17 11.99 -14.33
CA TYR A 688 -5.20 10.97 -13.92
C TYR A 688 -5.81 9.57 -13.75
N ALA A 689 -7.03 9.33 -14.26
CA ALA A 689 -7.69 8.03 -14.18
C ALA A 689 -8.64 7.82 -15.36
N THR A 690 -8.86 6.56 -15.71
CA THR A 690 -9.84 6.17 -16.74
C THR A 690 -10.87 5.25 -16.12
N LEU A 691 -12.14 5.62 -16.24
CA LEU A 691 -13.28 4.81 -15.80
C LEU A 691 -13.97 4.23 -17.04
N VAL A 692 -14.03 2.90 -17.11
CA VAL A 692 -14.77 2.20 -18.16
C VAL A 692 -16.14 1.83 -17.61
N VAL A 693 -17.18 2.23 -18.31
CA VAL A 693 -18.56 1.82 -18.05
C VAL A 693 -18.86 0.67 -19.00
N ASP A 694 -18.74 -0.57 -18.51
CA ASP A 694 -18.99 -1.76 -19.33
C ASP A 694 -20.49 -1.85 -19.72
N PRO A 695 -20.84 -2.59 -20.80
CA PRO A 695 -22.24 -2.88 -21.14
C PRO A 695 -23.02 -3.42 -19.93
N GLY A 696 -24.27 -3.00 -19.79
CA GLY A 696 -25.11 -3.35 -18.63
C GLY A 696 -24.86 -2.53 -17.37
N TRP A 697 -23.96 -1.54 -17.40
CA TRP A 697 -23.78 -0.55 -16.34
C TRP A 697 -24.25 0.83 -16.77
N VAL A 698 -24.71 1.64 -15.82
CA VAL A 698 -25.00 3.06 -16.03
C VAL A 698 -24.25 3.88 -14.99
N ALA A 699 -23.49 4.87 -15.46
CA ALA A 699 -22.83 5.86 -14.62
C ALA A 699 -23.75 7.07 -14.40
N GLU A 700 -23.85 7.54 -13.16
CA GLU A 700 -24.62 8.73 -12.77
C GLU A 700 -23.73 9.72 -12.02
N VAL A 701 -23.77 10.98 -12.43
CA VAL A 701 -23.05 12.07 -11.75
C VAL A 701 -23.88 12.57 -10.57
N THR A 702 -23.30 12.57 -9.38
CA THR A 702 -23.95 13.09 -8.15
C THR A 702 -23.84 14.62 -8.03
N ASP A 703 -24.58 15.23 -7.11
CA ASP A 703 -24.47 16.66 -6.77
C ASP A 703 -23.07 17.08 -6.31
N ARG A 704 -22.30 16.12 -5.79
CA ARG A 704 -20.91 16.33 -5.36
C ARG A 704 -19.90 16.21 -6.50
N GLY A 705 -20.32 15.73 -7.67
CA GLY A 705 -19.45 15.39 -8.79
C GLY A 705 -18.87 13.98 -8.74
N ASP A 706 -19.14 13.20 -7.69
CA ASP A 706 -18.83 11.75 -7.71
C ASP A 706 -19.60 11.05 -8.82
N ILE A 707 -19.05 9.97 -9.35
CA ILE A 707 -19.74 9.08 -10.29
C ILE A 707 -20.13 7.79 -9.56
N ILE A 708 -21.40 7.44 -9.63
CA ILE A 708 -21.91 6.15 -9.15
C ILE A 708 -22.28 5.29 -10.36
N LEU A 709 -21.63 4.14 -10.49
CA LEU A 709 -22.01 3.12 -11.47
C LEU A 709 -22.95 2.13 -10.79
N THR A 710 -24.08 1.89 -11.43
CA THR A 710 -25.03 0.86 -11.00
C THR A 710 -25.21 -0.15 -12.11
N ALA A 711 -25.15 -1.44 -11.75
CA ALA A 711 -25.50 -2.51 -12.68
C ALA A 711 -27.01 -2.41 -12.99
N SER A 712 -27.36 -2.36 -14.27
CA SER A 712 -28.75 -2.49 -14.71
C SER A 712 -29.32 -3.81 -14.17
N ALA A 713 -30.59 -3.81 -13.75
CA ALA A 713 -31.26 -5.07 -13.46
C ALA A 713 -31.11 -5.98 -14.68
N PRO A 714 -30.88 -7.29 -14.51
CA PRO A 714 -30.92 -8.19 -15.65
C PRO A 714 -32.31 -8.04 -16.26
N GLU A 715 -32.40 -7.42 -17.44
CA GLU A 715 -33.56 -7.64 -18.29
C GLU A 715 -33.67 -9.15 -18.40
N SER A 716 -34.85 -9.69 -18.09
CA SER A 716 -35.15 -11.10 -18.24
C SER A 716 -34.57 -11.54 -19.56
N ALA A 717 -33.46 -12.27 -19.52
CA ALA A 717 -32.78 -12.71 -20.71
C ALA A 717 -33.82 -13.51 -21.49
N SER A 718 -34.36 -12.91 -22.56
CA SER A 718 -34.90 -13.68 -23.65
C SER A 718 -33.76 -14.60 -24.05
N ALA A 719 -34.00 -15.90 -23.96
CA ALA A 719 -33.05 -16.97 -24.15
C ALA A 719 -32.56 -17.07 -25.61
N SER A 720 -32.10 -15.97 -26.19
CA SER A 720 -31.72 -15.85 -27.58
C SER A 720 -30.66 -14.78 -27.75
N GLU A 721 -29.54 -14.94 -27.04
CA GLU A 721 -28.22 -14.41 -27.41
C GLU A 721 -27.18 -15.01 -26.47
N SER A 722 -27.18 -16.34 -26.40
CA SER A 722 -25.94 -17.06 -26.16
C SER A 722 -25.11 -16.90 -27.43
N GLU A 723 -24.41 -15.78 -27.56
CA GLU A 723 -23.30 -15.71 -28.50
C GLU A 723 -22.37 -16.87 -28.17
N SER A 724 -22.26 -17.73 -29.16
CA SER A 724 -21.36 -18.85 -29.29
C SER A 724 -20.01 -18.63 -28.61
N ALA A 725 -19.93 -18.97 -27.32
CA ALA A 725 -18.82 -19.79 -26.89
C ALA A 725 -18.93 -21.04 -27.77
N SER A 726 -18.09 -21.14 -28.81
CA SER A 726 -17.86 -22.42 -29.45
C SER A 726 -17.58 -23.39 -28.31
N ALA A 727 -18.55 -24.27 -28.02
CA ALA A 727 -18.29 -25.44 -27.22
C ALA A 727 -17.09 -26.08 -27.91
N SER A 728 -15.93 -26.00 -27.26
CA SER A 728 -14.77 -26.77 -27.65
C SER A 728 -15.26 -28.18 -27.82
N ASP A 729 -15.00 -28.73 -29.01
CA ASP A 729 -15.25 -30.12 -29.34
C ASP A 729 -14.85 -30.97 -28.12
N PRO A 730 -15.75 -31.76 -27.50
CA PRO A 730 -15.40 -32.61 -26.35
C PRO A 730 -14.31 -33.65 -26.68
N ALA A 731 -13.84 -33.67 -27.93
CA ALA A 731 -12.70 -34.42 -28.44
C ALA A 731 -11.33 -33.71 -28.32
N SER A 732 -11.23 -32.45 -27.87
CA SER A 732 -9.91 -31.86 -27.57
C SER A 732 -9.49 -32.21 -26.14
N ASP A 733 -8.62 -33.21 -25.99
CA ASP A 733 -8.03 -33.65 -24.71
C ASP A 733 -7.15 -32.57 -24.02
N ASN A 734 -7.04 -31.37 -24.60
CA ASN A 734 -6.19 -30.29 -24.12
C ASN A 734 -7.03 -29.13 -23.53
N PRO A 735 -6.88 -28.82 -22.23
CA PRO A 735 -7.63 -27.74 -21.58
C PRO A 735 -7.20 -26.36 -22.08
N ASP A 736 -8.16 -25.44 -22.21
CA ASP A 736 -7.89 -24.04 -22.59
C ASP A 736 -6.97 -23.36 -21.54
N PRO A 737 -5.80 -22.82 -21.95
CA PRO A 737 -4.86 -22.13 -21.06
C PRO A 737 -5.47 -21.04 -20.17
N VAL A 738 -6.50 -20.31 -20.64
CA VAL A 738 -7.19 -19.26 -19.87
C VAL A 738 -8.06 -19.89 -18.78
N GLN A 739 -8.91 -20.85 -19.17
CA GLN A 739 -9.82 -21.54 -18.24
C GLN A 739 -9.03 -22.26 -17.14
N LEU A 740 -7.91 -22.90 -17.51
CA LEU A 740 -7.07 -23.62 -16.57
C LEU A 740 -6.55 -22.70 -15.44
N GLU A 741 -6.10 -21.48 -15.77
CA GLU A 741 -5.61 -20.54 -14.76
C GLU A 741 -6.75 -19.94 -13.91
N ILE A 742 -7.92 -19.66 -14.50
CA ILE A 742 -9.09 -19.16 -13.76
C ILE A 742 -9.60 -20.20 -12.75
N PHE A 743 -9.75 -21.46 -13.18
CA PHE A 743 -10.19 -22.54 -12.29
C PHE A 743 -9.16 -22.85 -11.21
N ASN A 744 -7.87 -22.86 -11.56
CA ASN A 744 -6.80 -23.05 -10.59
C ASN A 744 -6.84 -21.98 -9.49
N ASN A 745 -6.98 -20.69 -9.86
CA ASN A 745 -7.13 -19.61 -8.88
C ASN A 745 -8.37 -19.75 -8.00
N HIS A 746 -9.50 -20.20 -8.56
CA HIS A 746 -10.72 -20.44 -7.80
C HIS A 746 -10.56 -21.56 -6.77
N PHE A 747 -10.08 -22.74 -7.17
CA PHE A 747 -9.91 -23.88 -6.26
C PHE A 747 -8.83 -23.62 -5.21
N ALA A 748 -7.70 -23.01 -5.60
CA ALA A 748 -6.65 -22.55 -4.69
C ALA A 748 -7.19 -21.62 -3.60
N SER A 749 -8.02 -20.65 -3.98
CA SER A 749 -8.63 -19.73 -3.03
C SER A 749 -9.52 -20.44 -2.01
N ILE A 750 -10.22 -21.52 -2.38
CA ILE A 750 -11.07 -22.28 -1.45
C ILE A 750 -10.21 -23.02 -0.42
N ALA A 751 -9.18 -23.74 -0.86
CA ALA A 751 -8.28 -24.46 0.03
C ALA A 751 -7.56 -23.52 1.02
N GLU A 752 -7.10 -22.36 0.55
CA GLU A 752 -6.47 -21.34 1.40
C GLU A 752 -7.44 -20.71 2.41
N GLN A 753 -8.70 -20.48 2.01
CA GLN A 753 -9.73 -19.99 2.92
C GLN A 753 -10.04 -21.00 4.02
N MET A 754 -10.18 -22.29 3.67
CA MET A 754 -10.33 -23.37 4.65
C MET A 754 -9.15 -23.40 5.64
N GLY A 755 -7.93 -23.32 5.11
CA GLY A 755 -6.71 -23.29 5.93
C GLY A 755 -6.64 -22.08 6.86
N THR A 756 -7.05 -20.92 6.38
CA THR A 756 -7.10 -19.69 7.18
C THR A 756 -8.09 -19.81 8.35
N VAL A 757 -9.28 -20.36 8.10
CA VAL A 757 -10.29 -20.57 9.14
C VAL A 757 -9.81 -21.61 10.16
N LEU A 758 -9.24 -22.73 9.70
CA LEU A 758 -8.65 -23.76 10.57
C LEU A 758 -7.56 -23.19 11.48
N ARG A 759 -6.63 -22.41 10.91
CA ARG A 759 -5.58 -21.73 11.67
C ARG A 759 -6.13 -20.79 12.74
N ARG A 760 -7.16 -20.01 12.40
CA ARG A 760 -7.75 -19.00 13.31
C ARG A 760 -8.54 -19.62 14.47
N THR A 761 -9.10 -20.81 14.29
CA THR A 761 -9.95 -21.48 15.30
C THR A 761 -9.23 -22.61 16.05
N ALA A 762 -8.05 -23.04 15.58
CA ALA A 762 -7.30 -24.14 16.17
C ALA A 762 -7.05 -23.94 17.67
N GLY A 763 -6.94 -25.02 18.43
CA GLY A 763 -6.37 -25.01 19.79
C GLY A 763 -4.86 -25.20 19.76
N SER A 764 -4.40 -26.11 18.90
CA SER A 764 -3.02 -26.60 18.79
C SER A 764 -2.02 -25.52 18.36
N THR A 765 -0.90 -25.43 19.10
CA THR A 765 0.25 -24.59 18.74
C THR A 765 0.92 -25.04 17.44
N ASN A 766 0.89 -26.34 17.09
CA ASN A 766 1.45 -26.84 15.84
C ASN A 766 0.69 -26.29 14.62
N VAL A 767 -0.65 -26.27 14.67
CA VAL A 767 -1.47 -25.72 13.59
C VAL A 767 -1.34 -24.20 13.53
N LYS A 768 -1.31 -23.53 14.68
CA LYS A 768 -1.32 -22.07 14.78
C LYS A 768 0.00 -21.40 14.41
N GLU A 769 1.08 -21.84 15.06
CA GLU A 769 2.39 -21.15 15.06
C GLU A 769 3.37 -21.81 14.10
N ARG A 770 3.35 -23.14 14.02
CA ARG A 770 4.23 -23.88 13.08
C ARG A 770 3.63 -24.03 11.69
N LEU A 771 2.35 -23.68 11.54
CA LEU A 771 1.58 -23.87 10.31
C LEU A 771 1.62 -25.32 9.81
N ASP A 772 1.64 -26.27 10.75
CA ASP A 772 1.71 -27.70 10.46
C ASP A 772 0.31 -28.27 10.19
N PHE A 773 -0.25 -27.88 9.04
CA PHE A 773 -1.53 -28.36 8.52
C PHE A 773 -1.58 -28.15 6.99
N SER A 774 -2.46 -28.87 6.33
CA SER A 774 -2.78 -28.65 4.91
C SER A 774 -4.28 -28.80 4.69
N CYS A 775 -4.83 -27.99 3.80
CA CYS A 775 -6.18 -28.15 3.27
C CYS A 775 -6.06 -28.47 1.78
N ALA A 776 -6.80 -29.47 1.33
CA ALA A 776 -6.74 -29.96 -0.04
C ALA A 776 -8.15 -30.25 -0.56
N LEU A 777 -8.33 -30.06 -1.86
CA LEU A 777 -9.56 -30.40 -2.57
C LEU A 777 -9.33 -31.66 -3.40
N PHE A 778 -10.29 -32.59 -3.32
CA PHE A 778 -10.23 -33.85 -4.04
C PHE A 778 -11.43 -34.00 -4.96
N THR A 779 -11.23 -34.66 -6.10
CA THR A 779 -12.35 -35.12 -6.93
C THR A 779 -13.14 -36.21 -6.20
N ARG A 780 -14.29 -36.58 -6.75
CA ARG A 780 -15.11 -37.69 -6.23
C ARG A 780 -14.34 -39.02 -6.22
N GLU A 781 -13.37 -39.19 -7.11
CA GLU A 781 -12.50 -40.36 -7.24
C GLU A 781 -11.26 -40.28 -6.31
N GLY A 782 -11.13 -39.23 -5.49
CA GLY A 782 -10.03 -39.05 -4.55
C GLY A 782 -8.74 -38.52 -5.19
N LYS A 783 -8.80 -37.97 -6.40
CA LYS A 783 -7.64 -37.32 -7.04
C LYS A 783 -7.47 -35.90 -6.48
N LEU A 784 -6.24 -35.53 -6.14
CA LEU A 784 -5.92 -34.18 -5.69
C LEU A 784 -6.15 -33.16 -6.82
N VAL A 785 -6.91 -32.11 -6.54
CA VAL A 785 -7.15 -30.97 -7.43
C VAL A 785 -6.21 -29.83 -7.09
N VAL A 786 -6.19 -29.46 -5.80
CA VAL A 786 -5.39 -28.38 -5.18
C VAL A 786 -5.02 -28.78 -3.77
#